data_AF-A0A9D7D1N8-F1
#
_entry.id   AF-A0A9D7D1N8-F1
#
_cell.length_a   1.000
_cell.length_b   1.000
_cell.length_c   1.000
_cell.angle_alpha   90.00
_cell.angle_beta   90.00
_cell.angle_gamma   90.00
#
_symmetry.space_group_name_H-M   'P 1'
#
loop_
_entity.id
_entity.type
_entity.pdbx_description
1 polymer ?
#
loop_
_entity_poly.entity_id
_entity_poly.type
_entity_poly.pdbx_seq_one_letter_code
_entity_poly.pdbx_strand_id
1 'polypeptide(L)'
;MKAHVRRTTARAASVARARMLAKAHLEWLEGFPVATAPSAGAMPWVALRGGEQLIDSDALRRASRALGDLVREHGPVLGDALPEGFIDGARVVLDALKGPVHRREPLAPALTVTAPLFGARLRARAEALTRETPTLGPLVEAALWLCATRRASLHDALLALDRWRPLWLAHRDVVTAARLVSLATEGERLLPIVEAFADGRLDTIATHGRDAALAFSNRVSNLGALAPMPELERQVPTLETSLARLARWLVTEDEASRRRALRVFSLIDVRASLDAWESLWTKLAVATRRASSANAGAKGAAKQALRPIADASPPELRGRALVSLVQWYAALADDAFRELVLTVLRPLGPGPTSLFFLEHLRALYLHSPRFTALVVKELGRYLKATRSLGDAQLGPWKELIESRRIGRSRWAFEADLVTDEPTAARLRSFYDALAVIALRRGGDVPSLVTDWLVDIAAAGDAEFLATVATLAMGHKSLSLRRTTFLGVLALADGDAAAVSELLQAATRLDTHEQVAPLLQALVPLAKAGNAALARALFVDRLAPRIAEAAVTLRTVRGKARGTAPEVALKVPRATKVEFAKRFPSAFRELLGELASVDPNAEDTARRALGSAFRETDELNRELAALEGKLADGAIAQRARARLEQRRKNLRARLATGTRLSKDKEARLAQKLRRAILGAMVSALEADALVACRAFTEGLLGTSPLPDVLLAPRLRKYLAAIVSLDAPMRALAARVLRARAGPPPWDLRDAPENATFLKRLGERGVRLAPWLDGKSAAVRAENGQRLMVGFEDDPLAIMEMGAHFETCLSPGGFNYFSVFANAADVNKRVVYARDEAGRVVGRVLLGLTDGGGIVTFHPYAHAKEIGFGEIVRRFVLALADAMGTMDLPSGDVARLVSPDWYDDGPRDVTGRFAFLRAGSEFSASLAKLAPDEFFLELEKRSSGIGLTELTLPFVLSAPSLSENPLLFAAVFSAMEKMSAVPPFVLLRAARLAMEMGQAHLVNRELVPRLERHAMQLFATHQWVDIGIVRLFVEVAPERALLFLRRTRPRGVRRFIDEIDPERLLAAALAHERLNRPQQAVALFRLGASARTAGHTAYARDACAARLLELRAGDRAGDGAGG
;
A
#
# COMPACT_ATOMS: atom_id res chain seq x y z
N MET A 1 62.83 32.11 -8.68
CA MET A 1 61.61 31.42 -9.17
C MET A 1 61.11 30.28 -8.26
N LYS A 2 61.93 29.28 -7.90
CA LYS A 2 61.50 28.17 -7.01
C LYS A 2 60.95 28.61 -5.64
N ALA A 3 61.50 29.67 -5.05
CA ALA A 3 60.98 30.23 -3.79
C ALA A 3 59.63 30.95 -3.95
N HIS A 4 59.38 31.58 -5.11
CA HIS A 4 58.11 32.28 -5.39
C HIS A 4 56.98 31.28 -5.68
N VAL A 5 57.26 30.23 -6.47
CA VAL A 5 56.31 29.12 -6.71
C VAL A 5 55.99 28.39 -5.41
N ARG A 6 56.98 28.15 -4.54
CA ARG A 6 56.74 27.59 -3.20
C ARG A 6 55.87 28.51 -2.33
N ARG A 7 56.01 29.83 -2.44
CA ARG A 7 55.17 30.78 -1.69
C ARG A 7 53.73 30.85 -2.21
N THR A 8 53.50 30.84 -3.53
CA THR A 8 52.14 30.86 -4.10
C THR A 8 51.39 29.55 -3.87
N THR A 9 52.06 28.40 -4.02
CA THR A 9 51.47 27.09 -3.66
C THR A 9 51.19 26.99 -2.16
N ALA A 10 52.08 27.49 -1.31
CA ALA A 10 51.82 27.56 0.12
C ALA A 10 50.63 28.47 0.46
N ARG A 11 50.47 29.63 -0.21
CA ARG A 11 49.33 30.54 -0.02
C ARG A 11 48.02 29.91 -0.46
N ALA A 12 47.95 29.32 -1.66
CA ALA A 12 46.75 28.65 -2.17
C ALA A 12 46.37 27.44 -1.30
N ALA A 13 47.35 26.65 -0.87
CA ALA A 13 47.12 25.56 0.07
C ALA A 13 46.63 26.07 1.43
N SER A 14 47.12 27.23 1.88
CA SER A 14 46.64 27.89 3.11
C SER A 14 45.19 28.38 2.96
N VAL A 15 44.83 28.99 1.83
CA VAL A 15 43.43 29.39 1.52
C VAL A 15 42.50 28.18 1.49
N ALA A 16 42.93 27.08 0.84
CA ALA A 16 42.15 25.86 0.77
C ALA A 16 41.96 25.22 2.16
N ARG A 17 43.03 25.14 2.97
CA ARG A 17 42.95 24.67 4.35
C ARG A 17 42.06 25.55 5.23
N ALA A 18 42.17 26.87 5.09
CA ALA A 18 41.29 27.81 5.78
C ALA A 18 39.81 27.56 5.40
N ARG A 19 39.50 27.40 4.12
CA ARG A 19 38.13 27.07 3.68
C ARG A 19 37.67 25.70 4.17
N MET A 20 38.52 24.69 4.17
CA MET A 20 38.19 23.36 4.69
C MET A 20 37.92 23.40 6.19
N LEU A 21 38.75 24.10 6.95
CA LEU A 21 38.61 24.23 8.40
C LEU A 21 37.33 25.00 8.76
N ALA A 22 37.08 26.09 8.05
CA ALA A 22 35.85 26.85 8.17
C ALA A 22 34.63 26.02 7.72
N LYS A 23 34.72 25.22 6.66
CA LYS A 23 33.63 24.31 6.28
C LYS A 23 33.35 23.28 7.37
N ALA A 24 34.38 22.57 7.80
CA ALA A 24 34.24 21.45 8.73
C ALA A 24 33.64 21.87 10.08
N HIS A 25 33.85 23.10 10.51
CA HIS A 25 33.53 23.52 11.88
C HIS A 25 32.70 24.80 11.97
N LEU A 26 32.54 25.55 10.88
CA LEU A 26 31.80 26.83 10.82
C LEU A 26 30.75 26.85 9.68
N GLU A 27 30.54 25.77 8.91
CA GLU A 27 29.53 25.76 7.81
C GLU A 27 28.10 26.02 8.27
N TRP A 28 27.84 25.83 9.56
CA TRP A 28 26.55 26.09 10.20
C TRP A 28 26.29 27.59 10.43
N LEU A 29 27.30 28.44 10.28
CA LEU A 29 27.15 29.89 10.29
C LEU A 29 26.77 30.36 8.87
N GLU A 30 25.70 31.15 8.75
CA GLU A 30 25.25 31.69 7.45
C GLU A 30 26.39 32.50 6.79
N GLY A 31 26.47 32.49 5.45
CA GLY A 31 27.50 33.26 4.71
C GLY A 31 28.80 32.50 4.38
N PHE A 32 28.83 31.17 4.54
CA PHE A 32 29.96 30.33 4.10
C PHE A 32 30.03 30.19 2.56
N PRO A 33 31.19 30.39 1.90
CA PRO A 33 31.33 30.21 0.46
C PRO A 33 31.47 28.73 0.06
N VAL A 34 30.60 28.23 -0.83
CA VAL A 34 30.73 26.87 -1.42
C VAL A 34 31.36 26.96 -2.80
N ALA A 35 32.41 26.18 -3.03
CA ALA A 35 33.12 26.11 -4.30
C ALA A 35 32.32 25.31 -5.34
N THR A 36 31.31 25.92 -5.98
CA THR A 36 30.67 25.35 -7.18
C THR A 36 30.21 26.42 -8.16
N ALA A 37 31.16 27.08 -8.84
CA ALA A 37 31.08 27.49 -10.26
C ALA A 37 32.44 28.08 -10.71
N PRO A 38 33.08 27.59 -11.79
CA PRO A 38 34.41 28.06 -12.20
C PRO A 38 34.47 29.42 -12.91
N SER A 39 33.34 30.06 -13.30
CA SER A 39 33.39 31.06 -14.39
C SER A 39 32.76 32.45 -14.13
N ALA A 40 32.45 32.83 -12.91
CA ALA A 40 32.18 34.25 -12.60
C ALA A 40 32.57 34.53 -11.16
N GLY A 41 33.48 35.48 -10.94
CA GLY A 41 34.11 35.79 -9.63
C GLY A 41 33.17 36.23 -8.49
N ALA A 42 31.88 35.96 -8.56
CA ALA A 42 30.94 36.02 -7.45
C ALA A 42 30.51 34.59 -7.10
N MET A 43 31.00 34.07 -5.97
CA MET A 43 30.59 32.75 -5.49
C MET A 43 29.09 32.77 -5.10
N PRO A 44 28.24 31.87 -5.64
CA PRO A 44 26.86 31.78 -5.23
C PRO A 44 26.75 31.21 -3.81
N TRP A 45 25.91 31.86 -2.99
CA TRP A 45 25.70 31.58 -1.58
C TRP A 45 24.63 30.50 -1.42
N VAL A 46 24.88 29.46 -0.62
CA VAL A 46 23.88 28.43 -0.33
C VAL A 46 23.41 28.57 1.11
N ALA A 47 22.10 28.74 1.30
CA ALA A 47 21.46 28.60 2.59
C ALA A 47 21.60 27.15 3.08
N LEU A 48 21.81 26.96 4.39
CA LEU A 48 21.94 25.66 5.05
C LEU A 48 20.98 24.63 4.44
N ARG A 49 21.51 23.46 4.03
CA ARG A 49 20.65 22.31 3.67
C ARG A 49 19.72 22.08 4.86
N GLY A 50 18.41 22.18 4.64
CA GLY A 50 17.38 22.41 5.66
C GLY A 50 17.15 21.32 6.72
N GLY A 51 18.21 20.85 7.39
CA GLY A 51 18.15 20.05 8.61
C GLY A 51 18.41 20.90 9.84
N GLU A 52 17.75 20.58 10.96
CA GLU A 52 18.06 21.14 12.27
C GLU A 52 19.43 20.63 12.73
N GLN A 53 20.34 21.53 13.12
CA GLN A 53 21.65 21.18 13.63
C GLN A 53 21.74 21.54 15.12
N LEU A 54 21.98 20.55 15.97
CA LEU A 54 22.20 20.75 17.40
C LEU A 54 23.63 21.28 17.62
N ILE A 55 23.75 22.48 18.18
CA ILE A 55 25.03 23.06 18.61
C ILE A 55 25.25 22.72 20.08
N ASP A 56 25.99 21.64 20.33
CA ASP A 56 26.41 21.26 21.68
C ASP A 56 27.74 21.94 22.08
N SER A 57 28.17 21.69 23.31
CA SER A 57 29.42 22.23 23.84
C SER A 57 30.64 21.83 23.02
N ASP A 58 30.60 20.67 22.37
CA ASP A 58 31.73 20.20 21.59
C ASP A 58 31.74 20.82 20.19
N ALA A 59 30.58 21.00 19.56
CA ALA A 59 30.42 21.75 18.34
C ALA A 59 30.89 23.21 18.52
N LEU A 60 30.48 23.86 19.61
CA LEU A 60 30.90 25.23 19.89
C LEU A 60 32.39 25.33 20.23
N ARG A 61 32.94 24.35 20.96
CA ARG A 61 34.39 24.29 21.25
C ARG A 61 35.20 24.06 19.97
N ARG A 62 34.74 23.17 19.08
CA ARG A 62 35.36 22.93 17.77
C ARG A 62 35.28 24.17 16.89
N ALA A 63 34.14 24.84 16.82
CA ALA A 63 33.96 26.08 16.08
C ALA A 63 34.86 27.21 16.62
N SER A 64 34.91 27.39 17.95
CA SER A 64 35.76 28.39 18.60
C SER A 64 37.25 28.11 18.38
N ARG A 65 37.65 26.84 18.48
CA ARG A 65 39.02 26.40 18.18
C ARG A 65 39.35 26.64 16.71
N ALA A 66 38.48 26.20 15.80
CA ALA A 66 38.64 26.41 14.36
C ALA A 66 38.77 27.90 14.01
N LEU A 67 37.99 28.78 14.64
CA LEU A 67 38.12 30.22 14.42
C LEU A 67 39.46 30.77 14.95
N GLY A 68 39.92 30.28 16.11
CA GLY A 68 41.25 30.62 16.65
C GLY A 68 42.38 30.14 15.75
N ASP A 69 42.29 28.91 15.26
CA ASP A 69 43.25 28.30 14.35
C ASP A 69 43.24 29.01 12.98
N LEU A 70 42.07 29.39 12.46
CA LEU A 70 41.94 30.23 11.25
C LEU A 70 42.72 31.54 11.39
N VAL A 71 42.56 32.25 12.51
CA VAL A 71 43.27 33.53 12.72
C VAL A 71 44.75 33.32 12.99
N ARG A 72 45.12 32.33 13.83
CA ARG A 72 46.52 32.07 14.21
C ARG A 72 47.35 31.49 13.08
N GLU A 73 46.81 30.53 12.34
CA GLU A 73 47.55 29.73 11.36
C GLU A 73 47.29 30.17 9.91
N HIS A 74 46.15 30.82 9.65
CA HIS A 74 45.75 31.26 8.32
C HIS A 74 45.50 32.77 8.19
N GLY A 75 45.76 33.56 9.23
CA GLY A 75 45.50 35.02 9.27
C GLY A 75 45.86 35.80 7.99
N PRO A 76 47.06 35.64 7.41
CA PRO A 76 47.47 36.37 6.21
C PRO A 76 46.67 36.08 4.92
N VAL A 77 45.82 35.03 4.91
CA VAL A 77 45.07 34.59 3.72
C VAL A 77 43.55 34.60 3.91
N LEU A 78 43.05 35.04 5.06
CA LEU A 78 41.62 34.95 5.37
C LEU A 78 40.74 35.82 4.46
N GLY A 79 41.19 37.00 4.02
CA GLY A 79 40.43 37.87 3.10
C GLY A 79 40.20 37.26 1.71
N ASP A 80 41.07 36.34 1.29
CA ASP A 80 40.89 35.58 0.05
C ASP A 80 39.99 34.35 0.28
N ALA A 81 40.01 33.81 1.51
CA ALA A 81 39.34 32.58 1.88
C ALA A 81 37.87 32.79 2.24
N LEU A 82 37.55 33.90 2.91
CA LEU A 82 36.28 34.19 3.58
C LEU A 82 35.85 35.66 3.32
N PRO A 83 34.55 35.98 3.36
CA PRO A 83 34.05 37.34 3.15
C PRO A 83 34.57 38.32 4.20
N GLU A 84 34.69 39.59 3.81
CA GLU A 84 35.05 40.66 4.74
C GLU A 84 34.05 40.73 5.90
N GLY A 85 34.56 40.77 7.13
CA GLY A 85 33.75 40.78 8.35
C GLY A 85 33.19 39.42 8.79
N PHE A 86 33.42 38.33 8.04
CA PHE A 86 32.93 37.00 8.44
C PHE A 86 33.56 36.52 9.75
N ILE A 87 34.88 36.67 9.92
CA ILE A 87 35.59 36.22 11.12
C ILE A 87 35.09 36.95 12.37
N ASP A 88 34.86 38.26 12.25
CA ASP A 88 34.36 39.08 13.37
C ASP A 88 32.90 38.75 13.68
N GLY A 89 32.06 38.58 12.66
CA GLY A 89 30.69 38.11 12.81
C GLY A 89 30.62 36.73 13.48
N ALA A 90 31.41 35.78 12.99
CA ALA A 90 31.53 34.44 13.55
C ALA A 90 32.03 34.48 15.00
N ARG A 91 33.05 35.28 15.31
CA ARG A 91 33.58 35.40 16.68
C ARG A 91 32.51 35.85 17.65
N VAL A 92 31.79 36.91 17.30
CA VAL A 92 30.72 37.46 18.14
C VAL A 92 29.61 36.44 18.34
N VAL A 93 29.18 35.76 17.26
CA VAL A 93 28.17 34.70 17.36
C VAL A 93 28.64 33.57 18.28
N LEU A 94 29.87 33.08 18.11
CA LEU A 94 30.42 32.01 18.93
C LEU A 94 30.57 32.42 20.40
N ASP A 95 31.07 33.63 20.67
CA ASP A 95 31.26 34.13 22.03
C ASP A 95 29.91 34.31 22.75
N ALA A 96 28.91 34.84 22.05
CA ALA A 96 27.56 34.98 22.57
C ALA A 96 26.87 33.62 22.84
N LEU A 97 27.28 32.55 22.14
CA LEU A 97 26.77 31.19 22.37
C LEU A 97 27.50 30.44 23.52
N LYS A 98 28.69 30.88 23.97
CA LYS A 98 29.47 30.16 25.00
C LYS A 98 28.77 30.04 26.34
N GLY A 99 28.23 31.13 26.86
CA GLY A 99 27.48 31.12 28.13
C GLY A 99 26.28 30.15 28.05
N PRO A 100 25.42 30.29 27.04
CA PRO A 100 24.26 29.42 26.90
C PRO A 100 24.58 27.96 26.70
N VAL A 101 25.56 27.62 25.86
CA VAL A 101 25.87 26.23 25.56
C VAL A 101 26.68 25.57 26.68
N HIS A 102 27.67 26.26 27.25
CA HIS A 102 28.54 25.66 28.27
C HIS A 102 27.98 25.73 29.68
N ARG A 103 27.33 26.83 30.04
CA ARG A 103 26.86 27.10 31.40
C ARG A 103 25.34 27.01 31.51
N ARG A 104 24.65 26.69 30.42
CA ARG A 104 23.18 26.66 30.33
C ARG A 104 22.54 27.99 30.73
N GLU A 105 23.27 29.09 30.49
CA GLU A 105 22.74 30.43 30.67
C GLU A 105 21.67 30.73 29.60
N PRO A 106 20.74 31.64 29.84
CA PRO A 106 19.84 32.11 28.78
C PRO A 106 20.64 32.75 27.64
N LEU A 107 20.22 32.54 26.38
CA LEU A 107 20.78 33.26 25.23
C LEU A 107 20.61 34.77 25.46
N ALA A 108 21.71 35.53 25.33
CA ALA A 108 21.66 36.97 25.54
C ALA A 108 20.72 37.60 24.48
N PRO A 109 19.62 38.27 24.88
CA PRO A 109 18.55 38.73 23.97
C PRO A 109 18.93 39.92 23.07
N ALA A 110 20.22 40.20 22.89
CA ALA A 110 20.65 41.44 22.24
C ALA A 110 22.06 41.35 21.63
N LEU A 111 22.19 40.71 20.47
CA LEU A 111 23.31 41.00 19.55
C LEU A 111 23.39 42.51 19.23
N THR A 112 22.27 43.23 19.31
CA THR A 112 22.13 44.68 19.14
C THR A 112 22.85 45.51 20.19
N VAL A 113 22.91 45.05 21.45
CA VAL A 113 23.39 45.84 22.60
C VAL A 113 24.86 45.59 22.89
N THR A 114 25.37 44.38 22.64
CA THR A 114 26.71 43.98 23.10
C THR A 114 27.78 43.94 22.01
N ALA A 115 27.44 44.05 20.73
CA ALA A 115 28.43 43.89 19.65
C ALA A 115 28.40 45.05 18.62
N PRO A 116 29.56 45.69 18.31
CA PRO A 116 29.68 46.73 17.28
C PRO A 116 29.54 46.21 15.83
N LEU A 117 28.90 45.06 15.61
CA LEU A 117 28.81 44.39 14.31
C LEU A 117 28.09 45.20 13.23
N PHE A 118 27.12 46.04 13.64
CA PHE A 118 26.23 46.77 12.73
C PHE A 118 26.45 48.29 12.82
N GLY A 119 26.40 48.97 11.67
CA GLY A 119 26.49 50.42 11.61
C GLY A 119 25.39 51.10 12.44
N ALA A 120 25.67 52.31 12.96
CA ALA A 120 24.77 53.03 13.86
C ALA A 120 23.34 53.19 13.29
N ARG A 121 23.19 53.30 11.96
CA ARG A 121 21.88 53.37 11.29
C ARG A 121 21.07 52.08 11.40
N LEU A 122 21.69 50.91 11.21
CA LEU A 122 20.99 49.61 11.32
C LEU A 122 20.64 49.31 12.78
N ARG A 123 21.53 49.66 13.72
CA ARG A 123 21.23 49.57 15.16
C ARG A 123 20.07 50.45 15.54
N ALA A 124 20.10 51.73 15.18
CA ALA A 124 19.00 52.65 15.43
C ALA A 124 17.68 52.17 14.81
N ARG A 125 17.72 51.54 13.62
CA ARG A 125 16.53 50.99 12.97
C ARG A 125 15.99 49.74 13.68
N ALA A 126 16.86 48.81 14.06
CA ALA A 126 16.48 47.62 14.83
C ALA A 126 15.94 48.00 16.22
N GLU A 127 16.59 48.96 16.88
CA GLU A 127 16.14 49.55 18.15
C GLU A 127 14.83 50.31 17.99
N ALA A 128 14.63 51.04 16.90
CA ALA A 128 13.36 51.72 16.63
C ALA A 128 12.24 50.69 16.42
N LEU A 129 12.45 49.66 15.60
CA LEU A 129 11.49 48.57 15.39
C LEU A 129 11.15 47.84 16.69
N THR A 130 12.16 47.51 17.49
CA THR A 130 11.97 46.83 18.78
C THR A 130 11.28 47.74 19.79
N ARG A 131 11.57 49.05 19.82
CA ARG A 131 10.97 50.00 20.75
C ARG A 131 9.53 50.34 20.39
N GLU A 132 9.29 50.60 19.11
CA GLU A 132 7.95 50.91 18.57
C GLU A 132 7.06 49.66 18.56
N THR A 133 7.65 48.47 18.49
CA THR A 133 6.91 47.21 18.44
C THR A 133 7.69 46.11 19.21
N PRO A 134 7.62 46.10 20.55
CA PRO A 134 8.40 45.19 21.42
C PRO A 134 8.25 43.70 21.10
N THR A 135 7.09 43.30 20.62
CA THR A 135 6.77 41.92 20.18
C THR A 135 7.53 41.49 18.92
N LEU A 136 8.05 42.42 18.11
CA LEU A 136 8.96 42.10 17.02
C LEU A 136 10.40 41.89 17.48
N GLY A 137 10.72 42.18 18.75
CA GLY A 137 12.05 42.03 19.32
C GLY A 137 12.70 40.69 18.97
N PRO A 138 12.06 39.53 19.21
CA PRO A 138 12.61 38.22 18.85
C PRO A 138 12.84 38.00 17.36
N LEU A 139 12.03 38.61 16.47
CA LEU A 139 12.19 38.50 15.01
C LEU A 139 13.27 39.42 14.47
N VAL A 140 13.36 40.63 15.03
CA VAL A 140 14.48 41.54 14.80
C VAL A 140 15.76 40.87 15.28
N GLU A 141 15.75 40.25 16.45
CA GLU A 141 16.88 39.49 16.99
C GLU A 141 17.24 38.27 16.13
N ALA A 142 16.24 37.49 15.70
CA ALA A 142 16.46 36.37 14.77
C ALA A 142 17.05 36.84 13.44
N ALA A 143 16.56 37.94 12.87
CA ALA A 143 17.13 38.54 11.67
C ALA A 143 18.57 39.02 11.90
N LEU A 144 18.87 39.56 13.09
CA LEU A 144 20.23 39.95 13.48
C LEU A 144 21.16 38.75 13.63
N TRP A 145 20.68 37.62 14.16
CA TRP A 145 21.43 36.37 14.27
C TRP A 145 21.65 35.69 12.90
N LEU A 146 20.60 35.60 12.08
CA LEU A 146 20.65 34.99 10.74
C LEU A 146 21.54 35.83 9.80
N CYS A 147 21.37 37.14 9.80
CA CYS A 147 22.14 38.04 8.95
C CYS A 147 23.41 38.60 9.63
N ALA A 148 23.86 38.03 10.76
CA ALA A 148 25.04 38.51 11.52
C ALA A 148 26.31 38.58 10.65
N THR A 149 26.39 37.73 9.63
CA THR A 149 27.50 37.62 8.69
C THR A 149 27.21 38.29 7.32
N ARG A 150 26.01 38.85 7.09
CA ARG A 150 25.57 39.47 5.81
C ARG A 150 24.87 40.82 6.01
N ARG A 151 25.66 41.90 6.15
CA ARG A 151 25.16 43.26 6.47
C ARG A 151 24.10 43.82 5.48
N ALA A 152 24.19 43.54 4.19
CA ALA A 152 23.23 44.06 3.19
C ALA A 152 21.85 43.41 3.32
N SER A 153 21.80 42.09 3.47
CA SER A 153 20.56 41.32 3.66
C SER A 153 19.83 41.70 4.95
N LEU A 154 20.57 42.10 5.99
CA LEU A 154 19.96 42.61 7.22
C LEU A 154 19.15 43.89 6.97
N HIS A 155 19.61 44.79 6.09
CA HIS A 155 18.87 46.02 5.80
C HIS A 155 17.51 45.72 5.17
N ASP A 156 17.50 44.84 4.16
CA ASP A 156 16.27 44.44 3.47
C ASP A 156 15.35 43.62 4.37
N ALA A 157 15.91 42.76 5.22
CA ALA A 157 15.17 42.03 6.25
C ALA A 157 14.49 42.99 7.23
N LEU A 158 15.19 44.02 7.72
CA LEU A 158 14.61 45.03 8.63
C LEU A 158 13.58 45.92 7.91
N LEU A 159 13.77 46.22 6.62
CA LEU A 159 12.77 46.93 5.82
C LEU A 159 11.52 46.10 5.58
N ALA A 160 11.67 44.78 5.35
CA ALA A 160 10.55 43.86 5.21
C ALA A 160 9.81 43.67 6.54
N LEU A 161 10.54 43.53 7.65
CA LEU A 161 9.97 43.48 9.00
C LEU A 161 9.20 44.76 9.33
N ASP A 162 9.70 45.93 8.92
CA ASP A 162 8.99 47.20 9.10
C ASP A 162 7.74 47.30 8.22
N ARG A 163 7.89 47.02 6.91
CA ARG A 163 6.79 47.06 5.94
C ARG A 163 5.66 46.12 6.32
N TRP A 164 6.00 44.97 6.88
CA TRP A 164 5.06 43.93 7.28
C TRP A 164 4.89 43.87 8.80
N ARG A 165 5.16 44.97 9.50
CA ARG A 165 5.01 45.07 10.95
C ARG A 165 3.63 44.61 11.46
N PRO A 166 2.49 45.02 10.88
CA PRO A 166 1.17 44.55 11.33
C PRO A 166 0.96 43.04 11.14
N LEU A 167 1.63 42.49 10.13
CA LEU A 167 1.54 41.10 9.69
C LEU A 167 2.30 40.16 10.64
N TRP A 168 3.48 40.56 11.09
CA TRP A 168 4.28 39.77 12.05
C TRP A 168 3.71 39.77 13.47
N LEU A 169 3.05 40.85 13.86
CA LEU A 169 2.36 40.97 15.14
C LEU A 169 1.28 39.92 15.35
N ALA A 170 0.73 39.37 14.27
CA ALA A 170 -0.32 38.37 14.30
C ALA A 170 0.20 36.92 14.43
N HIS A 171 1.51 36.65 14.23
CA HIS A 171 2.05 35.29 14.15
C HIS A 171 2.94 34.91 15.32
N ARG A 172 2.76 33.70 15.84
CA ARG A 172 3.50 33.20 17.02
C ARG A 172 4.74 32.35 16.68
N ASP A 173 4.86 31.86 15.44
CA ASP A 173 6.01 31.04 15.02
C ASP A 173 7.16 31.91 14.48
N VAL A 174 8.05 32.29 15.39
CA VAL A 174 9.27 33.07 15.12
C VAL A 174 10.15 32.39 14.07
N VAL A 175 10.16 31.04 13.98
CA VAL A 175 11.04 30.30 13.05
C VAL A 175 10.54 30.40 11.61
N THR A 176 9.23 30.24 11.39
CA THR A 176 8.63 30.40 10.06
C THR A 176 8.72 31.85 9.59
N ALA A 177 8.48 32.79 10.49
CA ALA A 177 8.63 34.21 10.22
C ALA A 177 10.07 34.58 9.85
N ALA A 178 11.08 34.09 10.57
CA ALA A 178 12.49 34.31 10.23
C ALA A 178 12.88 33.73 8.85
N ARG A 179 12.30 32.59 8.45
CA ARG A 179 12.50 32.01 7.11
C ARG A 179 11.84 32.82 6.00
N LEU A 180 10.66 33.36 6.26
CA LEU A 180 9.97 34.27 5.34
C LEU A 180 10.71 35.61 5.20
N VAL A 181 11.33 36.10 6.28
CA VAL A 181 12.22 37.28 6.24
C VAL A 181 13.46 37.00 5.38
N SER A 182 14.04 35.79 5.45
CA SER A 182 15.11 35.37 4.54
C SER A 182 14.68 35.40 3.08
N LEU A 183 13.49 34.87 2.76
CA LEU A 183 12.92 34.92 1.40
C LEU A 183 12.58 36.35 0.95
N ALA A 184 12.09 37.21 1.84
CA ALA A 184 11.66 38.57 1.57
C ALA A 184 12.75 39.47 0.97
N THR A 185 14.01 39.13 1.22
CA THR A 185 15.16 39.81 0.62
C THR A 185 15.24 39.66 -0.91
N GLU A 186 14.32 38.88 -1.53
CA GLU A 186 14.23 38.61 -2.98
C GLU A 186 13.14 39.40 -3.75
N GLY A 187 12.39 40.31 -3.10
CA GLY A 187 11.51 41.30 -3.75
C GLY A 187 9.99 41.03 -3.73
N GLU A 188 9.19 41.84 -4.46
CA GLU A 188 7.71 41.93 -4.38
C GLU A 188 6.93 40.64 -4.72
N ARG A 189 7.57 39.63 -5.32
CA ARG A 189 6.91 38.40 -5.79
C ARG A 189 6.48 37.46 -4.67
N LEU A 190 6.95 37.68 -3.44
CA LEU A 190 6.59 36.92 -2.26
C LEU A 190 5.43 37.52 -1.47
N LEU A 191 5.01 38.74 -1.84
CA LEU A 191 3.99 39.48 -1.11
C LEU A 191 2.69 38.67 -0.92
N PRO A 192 2.15 37.93 -1.92
CA PRO A 192 0.93 37.14 -1.70
C PRO A 192 1.09 35.97 -0.72
N ILE A 193 2.29 35.36 -0.65
CA ILE A 193 2.56 34.29 0.32
C ILE A 193 2.65 34.89 1.72
N VAL A 194 3.38 35.99 1.86
CA VAL A 194 3.55 36.67 3.15
C VAL A 194 2.23 37.25 3.64
N GLU A 195 1.44 37.88 2.78
CA GLU A 195 0.09 38.36 3.10
C GLU A 195 -0.84 37.21 3.48
N ALA A 196 -0.79 36.08 2.77
CA ALA A 196 -1.58 34.90 3.09
C ALA A 196 -1.20 34.31 4.44
N PHE A 197 0.09 34.21 4.76
CA PHE A 197 0.55 33.83 6.09
C PHE A 197 0.03 34.80 7.12
N ALA A 198 0.24 36.09 6.89
CA ALA A 198 0.02 37.12 7.88
C ALA A 198 -1.43 37.58 8.06
N ASP A 199 -2.36 36.99 7.31
CA ASP A 199 -3.76 37.16 7.55
C ASP A 199 -4.10 36.57 8.94
N GLY A 200 -4.30 37.44 9.94
CA GLY A 200 -4.61 37.05 11.33
C GLY A 200 -5.90 36.23 11.46
N ARG A 201 -6.65 36.09 10.37
CA ARG A 201 -7.77 35.16 10.29
C ARG A 201 -7.32 33.71 10.23
N LEU A 202 -6.10 33.36 9.83
CA LEU A 202 -5.61 31.98 9.90
C LEU A 202 -5.66 31.42 11.32
N ASP A 203 -5.17 32.17 12.31
CA ASP A 203 -5.23 31.82 13.73
C ASP A 203 -6.67 31.81 14.25
N THR A 204 -7.47 32.78 13.81
CA THR A 204 -8.87 32.89 14.18
C THR A 204 -9.67 31.69 13.64
N ILE A 205 -9.47 31.32 12.38
CA ILE A 205 -10.08 30.17 11.70
C ILE A 205 -9.58 28.86 12.32
N ALA A 206 -8.29 28.76 12.69
CA ALA A 206 -7.73 27.57 13.32
C ALA A 206 -8.27 27.33 14.74
N THR A 207 -8.35 28.41 15.54
CA THR A 207 -8.72 28.34 16.95
C THR A 207 -10.24 28.41 17.12
N HIS A 208 -10.87 29.50 16.65
CA HIS A 208 -12.31 29.68 16.78
C HIS A 208 -13.08 28.77 15.83
N GLY A 209 -12.53 28.42 14.67
CA GLY A 209 -13.16 27.45 13.78
C GLY A 209 -13.15 26.04 14.35
N ARG A 210 -12.07 25.63 15.04
CA ARG A 210 -12.02 24.38 15.80
C ARG A 210 -13.03 24.37 16.93
N ASP A 211 -13.07 25.42 17.75
CA ASP A 211 -14.00 25.49 18.88
C ASP A 211 -15.45 25.58 18.42
N ALA A 212 -15.73 26.34 17.35
CA ALA A 212 -17.03 26.39 16.72
C ALA A 212 -17.41 25.03 16.15
N ALA A 213 -16.49 24.33 15.46
CA ALA A 213 -16.72 22.98 14.93
C ALA A 213 -16.94 21.95 16.03
N LEU A 214 -16.20 22.02 17.14
CA LEU A 214 -16.30 21.10 18.26
C LEU A 214 -17.57 21.35 19.07
N ALA A 215 -17.87 22.61 19.39
CA ALA A 215 -19.12 23.01 20.05
C ALA A 215 -20.33 22.61 19.21
N PHE A 216 -20.24 22.83 17.90
CA PHE A 216 -21.24 22.38 16.94
C PHE A 216 -21.37 20.86 16.90
N SER A 217 -20.26 20.13 16.73
CA SER A 217 -20.21 18.67 16.68
C SER A 217 -20.77 18.03 17.94
N ASN A 218 -20.39 18.52 19.12
CA ASN A 218 -20.90 18.06 20.41
C ASN A 218 -22.41 18.31 20.51
N ARG A 219 -22.88 19.47 20.06
CA ARG A 219 -24.32 19.80 20.12
C ARG A 219 -25.13 19.00 19.11
N VAL A 220 -24.62 18.79 17.90
CA VAL A 220 -25.25 17.96 16.86
C VAL A 220 -25.27 16.49 17.26
N SER A 221 -24.20 15.99 17.87
CA SER A 221 -24.13 14.62 18.43
C SER A 221 -25.19 14.42 19.50
N ASN A 222 -25.41 15.43 20.36
CA ASN A 222 -26.48 15.42 21.36
C ASN A 222 -27.89 15.54 20.76
N LEU A 223 -28.03 16.01 19.52
CA LEU A 223 -29.30 16.06 18.78
C LEU A 223 -29.60 14.77 18.00
N GLY A 224 -28.66 13.82 17.95
CA GLY A 224 -28.91 12.39 17.74
C GLY A 224 -29.09 11.86 16.31
N ALA A 225 -28.90 12.64 15.23
CA ALA A 225 -29.09 12.09 13.86
C ALA A 225 -28.53 12.91 12.68
N LEU A 226 -27.27 13.35 12.68
CA LEU A 226 -26.60 13.82 11.45
C LEU A 226 -25.33 12.98 11.19
N ALA A 227 -25.04 12.70 9.92
CA ALA A 227 -23.82 12.01 9.51
C ALA A 227 -22.59 12.72 10.10
N PRO A 228 -21.52 11.99 10.47
CA PRO A 228 -20.30 12.61 10.97
C PRO A 228 -19.85 13.65 9.95
N MET A 229 -19.81 14.91 10.37
CA MET A 229 -19.31 15.95 9.50
C MET A 229 -17.86 15.64 9.13
N PRO A 230 -17.39 16.05 7.93
CA PRO A 230 -15.98 15.97 7.58
C PRO A 230 -15.15 16.50 8.74
N GLU A 231 -14.02 15.87 9.05
CA GLU A 231 -13.14 16.25 10.16
C GLU A 231 -12.54 17.66 9.92
N LEU A 232 -13.35 18.71 10.02
CA LEU A 232 -12.95 20.09 9.76
C LEU A 232 -11.85 20.53 10.74
N GLU A 233 -11.85 19.95 11.95
CA GLU A 233 -10.81 20.12 12.97
C GLU A 233 -9.42 19.72 12.47
N ARG A 234 -9.30 18.77 11.54
CA ARG A 234 -8.00 18.32 10.99
C ARG A 234 -7.52 19.14 9.79
N GLN A 235 -8.38 19.94 9.16
CA GLN A 235 -8.05 20.59 7.88
C GLN A 235 -7.29 21.90 8.08
N VAL A 236 -7.70 22.75 9.03
CA VAL A 236 -7.08 24.07 9.25
C VAL A 236 -5.64 24.01 9.78
N PRO A 237 -5.27 23.13 10.74
CA PRO A 237 -3.89 23.03 11.22
C PRO A 237 -2.88 22.64 10.12
N THR A 238 -3.37 22.02 9.03
CA THR A 238 -2.51 21.62 7.92
C THR A 238 -2.17 22.76 6.98
N LEU A 239 -2.95 23.83 6.90
CA LEU A 239 -2.68 24.92 5.94
C LEU A 239 -1.48 25.75 6.38
N GLU A 240 -1.45 26.22 7.63
CA GLU A 240 -0.29 26.92 8.21
C GLU A 240 0.97 26.05 8.13
N THR A 241 0.88 24.80 8.59
CA THR A 241 2.00 23.83 8.50
C THR A 241 2.46 23.60 7.06
N SER A 242 1.54 23.62 6.09
CA SER A 242 1.86 23.38 4.68
C SER A 242 2.40 24.62 3.99
N LEU A 243 1.92 25.81 4.32
CA LEU A 243 2.53 27.06 3.90
C LEU A 243 3.93 27.17 4.52
N ALA A 244 4.13 26.77 5.78
CA ALA A 244 5.44 26.71 6.42
C ALA A 244 6.36 25.68 5.74
N ARG A 245 5.79 24.56 5.28
CA ARG A 245 6.50 23.58 4.43
C ARG A 245 6.81 24.15 3.05
N LEU A 246 5.92 24.94 2.45
CA LEU A 246 6.15 25.61 1.17
C LEU A 246 7.28 26.63 1.30
N ALA A 247 7.25 27.47 2.34
CA ALA A 247 8.30 28.43 2.65
C ALA A 247 9.64 27.72 2.87
N ARG A 248 9.67 26.64 3.67
CA ARG A 248 10.86 25.78 3.81
C ARG A 248 11.37 25.25 2.48
N TRP A 249 10.48 24.74 1.64
CA TRP A 249 10.84 24.21 0.33
C TRP A 249 11.38 25.31 -0.59
N LEU A 250 10.71 26.46 -0.68
CA LEU A 250 11.12 27.60 -1.50
C LEU A 250 12.53 28.08 -1.13
N VAL A 251 12.88 28.12 0.17
CA VAL A 251 14.23 28.47 0.65
C VAL A 251 15.29 27.49 0.14
N THR A 252 14.94 26.22 -0.06
CA THR A 252 15.89 25.16 -0.48
C THR A 252 16.03 24.97 -1.99
N GLU A 253 15.15 25.56 -2.80
CA GLU A 253 15.10 25.35 -4.26
C GLU A 253 15.92 26.37 -5.04
N ASP A 254 16.24 26.07 -6.30
CA ASP A 254 16.92 27.00 -7.21
C ASP A 254 16.02 28.19 -7.61
N GLU A 255 16.64 29.31 -8.01
CA GLU A 255 15.95 30.56 -8.33
C GLU A 255 14.89 30.41 -9.45
N ALA A 256 15.10 29.53 -10.43
CA ALA A 256 14.16 29.34 -11.53
C ALA A 256 12.93 28.55 -11.08
N SER A 257 13.12 27.45 -10.35
CA SER A 257 12.05 26.65 -9.76
C SER A 257 11.23 27.45 -8.75
N ARG A 258 11.90 28.23 -7.92
CA ARG A 258 11.28 29.18 -6.99
C ARG A 258 10.41 30.21 -7.72
N ARG A 259 10.93 30.89 -8.75
CA ARG A 259 10.16 31.86 -9.55
C ARG A 259 8.92 31.26 -10.20
N ARG A 260 8.99 30.01 -10.70
CA ARG A 260 7.84 29.32 -11.29
C ARG A 260 6.78 28.97 -10.24
N ALA A 261 7.20 28.47 -9.08
CA ALA A 261 6.31 28.19 -7.97
C ALA A 261 5.54 29.45 -7.53
N LEU A 262 6.23 30.59 -7.40
CA LEU A 262 5.61 31.87 -7.02
C LEU A 262 4.55 32.35 -8.02
N ARG A 263 4.75 32.13 -9.33
CA ARG A 263 3.75 32.49 -10.35
C ARG A 263 2.47 31.66 -10.23
N VAL A 264 2.59 30.36 -10.02
CA VAL A 264 1.40 29.50 -9.84
C VAL A 264 0.68 29.85 -8.55
N PHE A 265 1.43 30.09 -7.47
CA PHE A 265 0.85 30.52 -6.20
C PHE A 265 0.08 31.83 -6.33
N SER A 266 0.57 32.80 -7.13
CA SER A 266 -0.12 34.08 -7.35
C SER A 266 -1.49 33.97 -8.04
N LEU A 267 -1.81 32.81 -8.63
CA LEU A 267 -3.13 32.53 -9.22
C LEU A 267 -4.14 31.97 -8.20
N ILE A 268 -3.72 31.80 -6.95
CA ILE A 268 -4.51 31.19 -5.90
C ILE A 268 -4.86 32.28 -4.90
N ASP A 269 -6.15 32.61 -4.80
CA ASP A 269 -6.61 33.56 -3.78
C ASP A 269 -6.75 32.84 -2.44
N VAL A 270 -5.66 32.85 -1.68
CA VAL A 270 -5.68 32.33 -0.32
C VAL A 270 -6.61 33.18 0.55
N ARG A 271 -6.74 34.49 0.28
CA ARG A 271 -7.60 35.38 1.06
C ARG A 271 -9.07 35.06 0.86
N ALA A 272 -9.55 34.95 -0.39
CA ALA A 272 -10.93 34.52 -0.67
C ALA A 272 -11.25 33.14 -0.10
N SER A 273 -10.24 32.27 -0.05
CA SER A 273 -10.35 30.97 0.64
C SER A 273 -10.57 31.14 2.14
N LEU A 274 -9.77 31.99 2.80
CA LEU A 274 -9.93 32.33 4.22
C LEU A 274 -11.26 33.02 4.51
N ASP A 275 -11.71 33.94 3.64
CA ASP A 275 -13.02 34.59 3.73
C ASP A 275 -14.16 33.56 3.71
N ALA A 276 -14.08 32.56 2.83
CA ALA A 276 -15.07 31.49 2.74
C ALA A 276 -15.11 30.63 4.01
N TRP A 277 -13.94 30.35 4.60
CA TRP A 277 -13.81 29.65 5.89
C TRP A 277 -14.35 30.48 7.06
N GLU A 278 -14.00 31.75 7.15
CA GLU A 278 -14.50 32.67 8.17
C GLU A 278 -16.04 32.85 8.09
N SER A 279 -16.56 32.99 6.87
CA SER A 279 -17.99 33.02 6.60
C SER A 279 -18.68 31.74 7.05
N LEU A 280 -18.10 30.58 6.75
CA LEU A 280 -18.60 29.29 7.22
C LEU A 280 -18.62 29.25 8.75
N TRP A 281 -17.54 29.62 9.43
CA TRP A 281 -17.46 29.58 10.88
C TRP A 281 -18.42 30.53 11.56
N THR A 282 -18.59 31.73 11.02
CA THR A 282 -19.57 32.69 11.50
C THR A 282 -20.99 32.13 11.37
N LYS A 283 -21.32 31.54 10.22
CA LYS A 283 -22.61 30.87 10.00
C LYS A 283 -22.80 29.69 10.96
N LEU A 284 -21.76 28.88 11.18
CA LEU A 284 -21.78 27.71 12.07
C LEU A 284 -21.95 28.13 13.54
N ALA A 285 -21.29 29.19 13.98
CA ALA A 285 -21.43 29.75 15.33
C ALA A 285 -22.84 30.32 15.57
N VAL A 286 -23.38 31.08 14.61
CA VAL A 286 -24.76 31.59 14.66
C VAL A 286 -25.76 30.44 14.71
N ALA A 287 -25.56 29.42 13.88
CA ALA A 287 -26.44 28.26 13.83
C ALA A 287 -26.36 27.42 15.11
N THR A 288 -25.17 27.30 15.72
CA THR A 288 -24.96 26.65 17.02
C THR A 288 -25.69 27.40 18.13
N ARG A 289 -25.62 28.74 18.15
CA ARG A 289 -26.36 29.58 19.11
C ARG A 289 -27.88 29.41 18.96
N ARG A 290 -28.40 29.45 17.72
CA ARG A 290 -29.83 29.21 17.44
C ARG A 290 -30.29 27.80 17.82
N ALA A 291 -29.46 26.78 17.58
CA ALA A 291 -29.72 25.42 18.01
C ALA A 291 -29.68 25.27 19.54
N SER A 292 -28.93 26.13 20.23
CA SER A 292 -28.83 26.13 21.69
C SER A 292 -30.02 26.80 22.36
N SER A 293 -30.64 27.79 21.72
CA SER A 293 -31.86 28.46 22.21
C SER A 293 -33.17 27.76 21.83
N ALA A 294 -33.11 26.71 20.99
CA ALA A 294 -34.27 25.97 20.55
C ALA A 294 -34.75 24.98 21.63
N ASN A 295 -35.97 25.15 22.13
CA ASN A 295 -36.60 24.21 23.07
C ASN A 295 -36.72 22.80 22.46
N ALA A 296 -36.83 21.77 23.30
CA ALA A 296 -36.77 20.35 22.89
C ALA A 296 -37.74 19.94 21.75
N GLY A 297 -38.81 20.69 21.51
CA GLY A 297 -39.74 20.51 20.37
C GLY A 297 -39.23 21.03 19.02
N ALA A 298 -38.18 21.85 18.96
CA ALA A 298 -37.68 22.52 17.76
C ALA A 298 -36.49 21.81 17.07
N LYS A 299 -36.22 20.54 17.42
CA LYS A 299 -35.13 19.73 16.83
C LYS A 299 -35.19 19.66 15.29
N GLY A 300 -36.39 19.65 14.72
CA GLY A 300 -36.60 19.64 13.26
C GLY A 300 -36.13 20.93 12.57
N ALA A 301 -36.46 22.09 13.15
CA ALA A 301 -36.06 23.41 12.62
C ALA A 301 -34.55 23.64 12.74
N ALA A 302 -33.94 23.19 13.84
CA ALA A 302 -32.49 23.18 13.99
C ALA A 302 -31.83 22.31 12.90
N LYS A 303 -32.33 21.09 12.66
CA LYS A 303 -31.79 20.20 11.61
C LYS A 303 -31.91 20.80 10.21
N GLN A 304 -33.03 21.47 9.90
CA GLN A 304 -33.23 22.17 8.62
C GLN A 304 -32.32 23.39 8.46
N ALA A 305 -32.11 24.17 9.51
CA ALA A 305 -31.21 25.33 9.49
C ALA A 305 -29.72 24.95 9.33
N LEU A 306 -29.34 23.73 9.70
CA LEU A 306 -27.95 23.23 9.65
C LEU A 306 -27.55 22.59 8.33
N ARG A 307 -28.52 22.11 7.55
CA ARG A 307 -28.25 21.42 6.27
C ARG A 307 -27.56 22.30 5.22
N PRO A 308 -27.97 23.57 4.99
CA PRO A 308 -27.28 24.45 4.03
C PRO A 308 -25.83 24.75 4.41
N ILE A 309 -25.46 24.69 5.69
CA ILE A 309 -24.11 24.98 6.17
C ILE A 309 -23.18 23.78 5.93
N ALA A 310 -23.68 22.55 6.11
CA ALA A 310 -22.94 21.35 5.77
C ALA A 310 -22.67 21.27 4.25
N ASP A 311 -23.67 21.62 3.45
CA ASP A 311 -23.59 21.62 1.98
C ASP A 311 -22.70 22.77 1.44
N ALA A 312 -22.58 23.89 2.17
CA ALA A 312 -21.77 25.06 1.82
C ALA A 312 -20.32 25.03 2.35
N SER A 313 -19.77 23.87 2.69
CA SER A 313 -18.39 23.77 3.14
C SER A 313 -17.43 24.38 2.07
N PRO A 314 -16.45 25.22 2.44
CA PRO A 314 -15.45 25.76 1.50
C PRO A 314 -14.53 24.64 0.99
N PRO A 315 -14.14 24.63 -0.30
CA PRO A 315 -13.35 23.54 -0.92
C PRO A 315 -12.14 23.21 -0.05
N GLU A 316 -11.82 21.92 0.09
CA GLU A 316 -10.74 21.49 0.97
C GLU A 316 -9.42 22.18 0.57
N LEU A 317 -8.99 23.17 1.35
CA LEU A 317 -7.60 23.64 1.28
C LEU A 317 -6.74 22.59 1.97
N ARG A 318 -6.51 21.48 1.28
CA ARG A 318 -5.45 20.55 1.65
C ARG A 318 -4.15 21.28 1.41
N GLY A 319 -3.58 21.88 2.44
CA GLY A 319 -2.30 22.56 2.34
C GLY A 319 -1.22 21.69 1.68
N ARG A 320 -1.24 20.37 1.91
CA ARG A 320 -0.35 19.41 1.22
C ARG A 320 -0.62 19.30 -0.28
N ALA A 321 -1.86 19.37 -0.73
CA ALA A 321 -2.21 19.33 -2.15
C ALA A 321 -1.75 20.63 -2.83
N LEU A 322 -2.01 21.79 -2.20
CA LEU A 322 -1.51 23.09 -2.64
C LEU A 322 0.02 23.07 -2.84
N VAL A 323 0.77 22.60 -1.84
CA VAL A 323 2.23 22.44 -1.93
C VAL A 323 2.62 21.51 -3.07
N SER A 324 2.01 20.33 -3.14
CA SER A 324 2.34 19.32 -4.15
C SER A 324 2.02 19.79 -5.58
N LEU A 325 0.97 20.57 -5.74
CA LEU A 325 0.53 21.14 -7.02
C LEU A 325 1.50 22.22 -7.47
N VAL A 326 1.84 23.16 -6.58
CA VAL A 326 2.80 24.23 -6.86
C VAL A 326 4.17 23.64 -7.21
N GLN A 327 4.62 22.63 -6.46
CA GLN A 327 5.85 21.88 -6.75
C GLN A 327 5.78 21.18 -8.11
N TRP A 328 4.67 20.51 -8.42
CA TRP A 328 4.49 19.79 -9.67
C TRP A 328 4.51 20.74 -10.89
N TYR A 329 3.79 21.86 -10.84
CA TYR A 329 3.81 22.86 -11.91
C TYR A 329 5.17 23.56 -12.05
N ALA A 330 5.87 23.78 -10.93
CA ALA A 330 7.23 24.32 -10.96
C ALA A 330 8.23 23.36 -11.62
N ALA A 331 7.95 22.05 -11.63
CA ALA A 331 8.77 21.01 -12.23
C ALA A 331 8.41 20.67 -13.70
N LEU A 332 7.30 21.18 -14.25
CA LEU A 332 6.91 20.90 -15.63
C LEU A 332 7.91 21.46 -16.64
N ALA A 333 8.30 20.66 -17.64
CA ALA A 333 9.22 21.06 -18.70
C ALA A 333 8.54 21.78 -19.89
N ASP A 334 7.22 21.61 -20.08
CA ASP A 334 6.47 22.14 -21.21
C ASP A 334 6.01 23.58 -20.98
N ASP A 335 6.72 24.54 -21.58
CA ASP A 335 6.41 25.97 -21.51
C ASP A 335 5.06 26.32 -22.18
N ALA A 336 4.64 25.60 -23.21
CA ALA A 336 3.42 25.90 -23.95
C ALA A 336 2.16 25.48 -23.19
N PHE A 337 2.16 24.27 -22.60
CA PHE A 337 1.06 23.84 -21.73
C PHE A 337 0.96 24.73 -20.48
N ARG A 338 2.11 25.11 -19.92
CA ARG A 338 2.19 26.04 -18.79
C ARG A 338 1.59 27.41 -19.15
N GLU A 339 2.02 28.04 -20.23
CA GLU A 339 1.48 29.34 -20.66
C GLU A 339 0.00 29.24 -21.02
N LEU A 340 -0.45 28.11 -21.59
CA LEU A 340 -1.85 27.86 -21.89
C LEU A 340 -2.71 27.77 -20.62
N VAL A 341 -2.26 27.05 -19.58
CA VAL A 341 -2.94 26.97 -18.28
C VAL A 341 -3.00 28.33 -17.60
N LEU A 342 -1.90 29.09 -17.59
CA LEU A 342 -1.88 30.45 -17.05
C LEU A 342 -2.84 31.39 -17.83
N THR A 343 -2.93 31.22 -19.16
CA THR A 343 -3.82 31.99 -20.03
C THR A 343 -5.31 31.68 -19.80
N VAL A 344 -5.65 30.43 -19.49
CA VAL A 344 -7.03 30.00 -19.18
C VAL A 344 -7.44 30.40 -17.77
N LEU A 345 -6.51 30.38 -16.82
CA LEU A 345 -6.80 30.65 -15.42
C LEU A 345 -6.79 32.14 -15.05
N ARG A 346 -5.91 32.95 -15.64
CA ARG A 346 -5.88 34.41 -15.39
C ARG A 346 -7.25 35.10 -15.55
N PRO A 347 -8.08 34.76 -16.55
CA PRO A 347 -9.46 35.25 -16.67
C PRO A 347 -10.40 34.88 -15.52
N LEU A 348 -10.22 33.69 -14.92
CA LEU A 348 -11.10 33.16 -13.88
C LEU A 348 -10.88 33.84 -12.52
N GLY A 349 -9.84 34.68 -12.44
CA GLY A 349 -9.45 35.36 -11.22
C GLY A 349 -8.78 34.42 -10.22
N PRO A 350 -8.11 34.98 -9.20
CA PRO A 350 -7.64 34.19 -8.09
C PRO A 350 -8.89 33.77 -7.27
N GLY A 351 -9.04 32.49 -6.96
CA GLY A 351 -10.19 31.99 -6.20
C GLY A 351 -10.06 30.51 -5.80
N PRO A 352 -10.85 30.01 -4.84
CA PRO A 352 -10.77 28.62 -4.37
C PRO A 352 -11.00 27.59 -5.51
N THR A 353 -11.78 27.99 -6.50
CA THR A 353 -12.11 27.24 -7.71
C THR A 353 -10.89 27.01 -8.61
N SER A 354 -9.91 27.91 -8.61
CA SER A 354 -8.69 27.76 -9.43
C SER A 354 -7.81 26.61 -8.93
N LEU A 355 -7.71 26.43 -7.61
CA LEU A 355 -6.95 25.33 -6.99
C LEU A 355 -7.55 23.96 -7.33
N PHE A 356 -8.86 23.81 -7.18
CA PHE A 356 -9.55 22.56 -7.51
C PHE A 356 -9.43 22.22 -8.99
N PHE A 357 -9.61 23.21 -9.86
CA PHE A 357 -9.45 23.04 -11.30
C PHE A 357 -8.02 22.67 -11.69
N LEU A 358 -7.01 23.26 -11.05
CA LEU A 358 -5.60 22.92 -11.28
C LEU A 358 -5.27 21.48 -10.89
N GLU A 359 -5.80 20.97 -9.77
CA GLU A 359 -5.64 19.55 -9.39
C GLU A 359 -6.30 18.62 -10.42
N HIS A 360 -7.46 19.00 -10.96
CA HIS A 360 -8.14 18.23 -12.00
C HIS A 360 -7.35 18.25 -13.31
N LEU A 361 -6.86 19.42 -13.74
CA LEU A 361 -6.00 19.53 -14.92
C LEU A 361 -4.70 18.76 -14.75
N ARG A 362 -4.10 18.76 -13.57
CA ARG A 362 -2.93 17.93 -13.25
C ARG A 362 -3.25 16.45 -13.43
N ALA A 363 -4.37 15.98 -12.89
CA ALA A 363 -4.80 14.59 -13.06
C ALA A 363 -5.04 14.24 -14.54
N LEU A 364 -5.78 15.09 -15.26
CA LEU A 364 -6.02 14.98 -16.70
C LEU A 364 -4.71 14.91 -17.49
N TYR A 365 -3.77 15.83 -17.21
CA TYR A 365 -2.50 15.93 -17.92
C TYR A 365 -1.62 14.70 -17.71
N LEU A 366 -1.54 14.19 -16.48
CA LEU A 366 -0.81 12.97 -16.16
C LEU A 366 -1.36 11.74 -16.90
N HIS A 367 -2.64 11.75 -17.28
CA HIS A 367 -3.30 10.64 -17.98
C HIS A 367 -3.22 10.79 -19.50
N SER A 368 -3.49 11.99 -20.03
CA SER A 368 -3.39 12.28 -21.46
C SER A 368 -3.02 13.75 -21.68
N PRO A 369 -1.73 14.05 -21.89
CA PRO A 369 -1.26 15.42 -22.15
C PRO A 369 -1.95 16.04 -23.38
N ARG A 370 -2.20 15.24 -24.44
CA ARG A 370 -2.84 15.70 -25.67
C ARG A 370 -4.32 16.05 -25.48
N PHE A 371 -5.08 15.19 -24.80
CA PHE A 371 -6.49 15.47 -24.50
C PHE A 371 -6.62 16.66 -23.57
N THR A 372 -5.75 16.76 -22.56
CA THR A 372 -5.75 17.90 -21.64
C THR A 372 -5.43 19.19 -22.37
N ALA A 373 -4.43 19.19 -23.26
CA ALA A 373 -4.12 20.34 -24.10
C ALA A 373 -5.32 20.74 -24.99
N LEU A 374 -6.07 19.77 -25.52
CA LEU A 374 -7.29 20.01 -26.30
C LEU A 374 -8.42 20.60 -25.43
N VAL A 375 -8.73 19.98 -24.30
CA VAL A 375 -9.75 20.47 -23.34
C VAL A 375 -9.43 21.89 -22.88
N VAL A 376 -8.18 22.16 -22.51
CA VAL A 376 -7.73 23.49 -22.09
C VAL A 376 -7.79 24.48 -23.26
N LYS A 377 -7.45 24.06 -24.48
CA LYS A 377 -7.53 24.90 -25.69
C LYS A 377 -8.98 25.25 -26.04
N GLU A 378 -9.90 24.30 -26.03
CA GLU A 378 -11.31 24.53 -26.33
C GLU A 378 -12.00 25.33 -25.22
N LEU A 379 -11.71 25.04 -23.94
CA LEU A 379 -12.18 25.86 -22.82
C LEU A 379 -11.64 27.30 -22.94
N GLY A 380 -10.36 27.46 -23.31
CA GLY A 380 -9.76 28.77 -23.55
C GLY A 380 -10.40 29.52 -24.73
N ARG A 381 -10.77 28.83 -25.82
CA ARG A 381 -11.54 29.42 -26.92
C ARG A 381 -12.94 29.82 -26.47
N TYR A 382 -13.64 28.95 -25.76
CA TYR A 382 -14.96 29.21 -25.20
C TYR A 382 -14.96 30.42 -24.26
N LEU A 383 -14.00 30.50 -23.33
CA LEU A 383 -13.85 31.64 -22.41
C LEU A 383 -13.46 32.94 -23.13
N LYS A 384 -12.62 32.87 -24.17
CA LYS A 384 -12.33 34.04 -25.02
C LYS A 384 -13.55 34.51 -25.80
N ALA A 385 -14.38 33.58 -26.28
CA ALA A 385 -15.61 33.88 -27.00
C ALA A 385 -16.74 34.39 -26.09
N THR A 386 -16.81 33.94 -24.84
CA THR A 386 -17.82 34.35 -23.85
C THR A 386 -17.44 35.58 -23.04
N ARG A 387 -16.19 36.05 -23.10
CA ARG A 387 -15.78 37.35 -22.52
C ARG A 387 -16.53 38.57 -23.07
N SER A 388 -17.26 38.42 -24.18
CA SER A 388 -18.18 39.43 -24.70
C SER A 388 -19.59 39.40 -24.07
N LEU A 389 -19.91 38.42 -23.22
CA LEU A 389 -21.27 38.12 -22.76
C LEU A 389 -21.55 38.36 -21.26
N GLY A 390 -20.56 38.84 -20.49
CA GLY A 390 -20.72 39.26 -19.09
C GLY A 390 -20.79 38.12 -18.04
N ASP A 391 -20.47 38.45 -16.78
CA ASP A 391 -20.29 37.50 -15.66
C ASP A 391 -21.53 36.64 -15.35
N ALA A 392 -22.74 37.10 -15.69
CA ALA A 392 -23.99 36.40 -15.40
C ALA A 392 -24.14 35.06 -16.16
N GLN A 393 -23.55 34.95 -17.36
CA GLN A 393 -23.69 33.75 -18.20
C GLN A 393 -22.63 32.67 -17.91
N LEU A 394 -21.56 33.02 -17.19
CA LEU A 394 -20.61 32.05 -16.64
C LEU A 394 -21.15 31.38 -15.37
N GLY A 395 -22.27 31.86 -14.81
CA GLY A 395 -22.90 31.39 -13.57
C GLY A 395 -23.07 29.87 -13.45
N PRO A 396 -23.66 29.17 -14.44
CA PRO A 396 -23.89 27.72 -14.35
C PRO A 396 -22.61 26.88 -14.37
N TRP A 397 -21.56 27.34 -15.07
CA TRP A 397 -20.25 26.69 -15.04
C TRP A 397 -19.50 26.99 -13.76
N LYS A 398 -19.64 28.22 -13.24
CA LYS A 398 -19.15 28.59 -11.92
C LYS A 398 -19.78 27.68 -10.87
N GLU A 399 -21.11 27.51 -10.90
CA GLU A 399 -21.87 26.57 -10.07
C GLU A 399 -21.46 25.11 -10.29
N LEU A 400 -21.25 24.66 -11.53
CA LEU A 400 -20.88 23.27 -11.83
C LEU A 400 -19.47 22.94 -11.32
N ILE A 401 -18.51 23.86 -11.50
CA ILE A 401 -17.13 23.73 -11.03
C ILE A 401 -17.05 23.94 -9.51
N GLU A 402 -17.91 24.79 -8.95
CA GLU A 402 -18.09 24.96 -7.50
C GLU A 402 -18.84 23.77 -6.87
N SER A 403 -19.68 23.06 -7.63
CA SER A 403 -20.38 21.86 -7.20
C SER A 403 -19.41 20.67 -7.19
N ARG A 404 -19.08 20.20 -5.99
CA ARG A 404 -18.04 19.22 -5.66
C ARG A 404 -18.21 17.80 -6.25
N ARG A 405 -19.08 17.59 -7.24
CA ARG A 405 -19.59 16.25 -7.63
C ARG A 405 -18.78 15.48 -8.67
N ILE A 406 -17.74 16.06 -9.27
CA ILE A 406 -17.04 15.45 -10.43
C ILE A 406 -15.83 14.56 -10.02
N GLY A 407 -15.41 14.57 -8.76
CA GLY A 407 -14.23 13.83 -8.33
C GLY A 407 -14.51 12.34 -8.08
N ARG A 408 -14.36 11.47 -9.09
CA ARG A 408 -13.63 10.16 -9.01
C ARG A 408 -13.87 9.12 -10.12
N SER A 409 -14.84 9.24 -11.02
CA SER A 409 -15.18 8.16 -11.96
C SER A 409 -15.00 8.59 -13.43
N ARG A 410 -13.88 8.29 -14.10
CA ARG A 410 -13.85 8.52 -15.58
C ARG A 410 -12.74 7.93 -16.48
N TRP A 411 -11.77 7.16 -16.01
CA TRP A 411 -10.51 7.07 -16.78
C TRP A 411 -10.27 5.83 -17.66
N ALA A 412 -11.27 4.98 -17.87
CA ALA A 412 -11.12 3.81 -18.74
C ALA A 412 -11.96 3.85 -20.04
N PHE A 413 -12.72 4.91 -20.33
CA PHE A 413 -13.82 4.81 -21.30
C PHE A 413 -13.87 5.84 -22.45
N GLU A 414 -12.86 6.70 -22.63
CA GLU A 414 -12.87 7.72 -23.70
C GLU A 414 -11.83 7.46 -24.80
N ALA A 415 -11.90 6.25 -25.38
CA ALA A 415 -11.30 5.97 -26.70
C ALA A 415 -12.39 5.72 -27.77
N ASP A 416 -13.55 5.14 -27.39
CA ASP A 416 -14.64 4.86 -28.33
C ASP A 416 -15.69 6.00 -28.44
N LEU A 417 -15.62 7.02 -27.58
CA LEU A 417 -16.58 8.14 -27.54
C LEU A 417 -16.24 9.31 -28.49
N VAL A 418 -15.09 9.26 -29.17
CA VAL A 418 -14.48 10.43 -29.83
C VAL A 418 -14.97 10.65 -31.27
N THR A 419 -15.88 9.83 -31.81
CA THR A 419 -16.25 9.92 -33.23
C THR A 419 -17.75 10.02 -33.55
N ASP A 420 -18.66 10.04 -32.58
CA ASP A 420 -20.12 9.95 -32.84
C ASP A 420 -20.93 11.16 -32.33
N GLU A 421 -21.45 11.97 -33.25
CA GLU A 421 -22.27 13.17 -33.03
C GLU A 421 -23.59 12.93 -32.23
N PRO A 422 -24.33 11.81 -32.43
CA PRO A 422 -25.42 11.38 -31.55
C PRO A 422 -25.03 11.29 -30.08
N THR A 423 -23.77 11.00 -29.78
CA THR A 423 -23.30 10.88 -28.40
C THR A 423 -23.07 12.24 -27.73
N ALA A 424 -22.74 13.28 -28.51
CA ALA A 424 -22.72 14.66 -28.01
C ALA A 424 -24.15 15.18 -27.71
N ALA A 425 -25.14 14.80 -28.51
CA ALA A 425 -26.56 15.11 -28.26
C ALA A 425 -27.12 14.32 -27.06
N ARG A 426 -26.68 13.07 -26.87
CA ARG A 426 -27.04 12.23 -25.71
C ARG A 426 -26.35 12.70 -24.43
N LEU A 427 -25.08 13.13 -24.49
CA LEU A 427 -24.40 13.77 -23.36
C LEU A 427 -25.09 15.09 -22.97
N ARG A 428 -25.55 15.86 -23.97
CA ARG A 428 -26.31 17.10 -23.73
C ARG A 428 -27.65 16.80 -23.04
N SER A 429 -28.42 15.86 -23.56
CA SER A 429 -29.67 15.38 -22.95
C SER A 429 -29.46 14.76 -21.56
N PHE A 430 -28.29 14.14 -21.32
CA PHE A 430 -27.89 13.55 -20.05
C PHE A 430 -27.52 14.61 -18.99
N TYR A 431 -26.80 15.67 -19.37
CA TYR A 431 -26.53 16.79 -18.48
C TYR A 431 -27.81 17.60 -18.20
N ASP A 432 -28.71 17.72 -19.17
CA ASP A 432 -30.03 18.34 -18.99
C ASP A 432 -30.90 17.52 -18.02
N ALA A 433 -30.88 16.18 -18.12
CA ALA A 433 -31.58 15.30 -17.18
C ALA A 433 -30.96 15.31 -15.76
N LEU A 434 -29.63 15.32 -15.65
CA LEU A 434 -28.92 15.48 -14.37
C LEU A 434 -29.22 16.82 -13.71
N ALA A 435 -29.34 17.89 -14.49
CA ALA A 435 -29.76 19.21 -14.02
C ALA A 435 -31.20 19.19 -13.49
N VAL A 436 -32.15 18.59 -14.22
CA VAL A 436 -33.56 18.46 -13.78
C VAL A 436 -33.70 17.61 -12.51
N ILE A 437 -32.90 16.54 -12.36
CA ILE A 437 -32.91 15.65 -11.20
C ILE A 437 -32.22 16.30 -9.97
N ALA A 438 -31.12 17.02 -10.17
CA ALA A 438 -30.47 17.79 -9.12
C ALA A 438 -31.38 18.94 -8.62
N LEU A 439 -32.10 19.59 -9.54
CA LEU A 439 -33.10 20.63 -9.26
C LEU A 439 -34.30 20.11 -8.45
N ARG A 440 -34.78 18.88 -8.69
CA ARG A 440 -35.98 18.34 -8.01
C ARG A 440 -35.75 17.80 -6.60
N ARG A 441 -34.53 17.49 -6.16
CA ARG A 441 -34.29 16.82 -4.86
C ARG A 441 -33.16 17.36 -3.97
N GLY A 442 -32.38 18.37 -4.38
CA GLY A 442 -31.45 19.08 -3.49
C GLY A 442 -30.50 18.17 -2.67
N GLY A 443 -29.81 17.22 -3.31
CA GLY A 443 -28.88 16.31 -2.62
C GLY A 443 -27.86 15.62 -3.53
N ASP A 444 -26.71 15.24 -2.95
CA ASP A 444 -25.49 14.70 -3.60
C ASP A 444 -25.67 13.33 -4.27
N VAL A 445 -25.11 13.20 -5.49
CA VAL A 445 -25.07 11.95 -6.27
C VAL A 445 -23.72 11.24 -6.01
N PRO A 446 -23.69 9.99 -5.49
CA PRO A 446 -22.45 9.27 -5.23
C PRO A 446 -21.68 8.89 -6.52
N SER A 447 -20.34 8.94 -6.48
CA SER A 447 -19.43 8.63 -7.60
C SER A 447 -19.47 7.20 -8.13
N LEU A 448 -20.16 6.29 -7.44
CA LEU A 448 -20.38 4.90 -7.89
C LEU A 448 -21.54 4.79 -8.89
N VAL A 449 -22.45 5.77 -8.87
CA VAL A 449 -23.64 5.80 -9.72
C VAL A 449 -23.23 6.13 -11.16
N THR A 450 -22.24 6.99 -11.38
CA THR A 450 -21.74 7.40 -12.71
C THR A 450 -21.28 6.25 -13.59
N ASP A 451 -20.66 5.19 -13.04
CA ASP A 451 -20.23 4.01 -13.81
C ASP A 451 -21.37 3.05 -14.15
N TRP A 452 -22.49 3.09 -13.42
CA TRP A 452 -23.67 2.24 -13.67
C TRP A 452 -24.68 2.94 -14.59
N LEU A 453 -24.72 4.27 -14.57
CA LEU A 453 -25.74 5.07 -15.26
C LEU A 453 -25.82 4.85 -16.76
N VAL A 454 -24.72 4.51 -17.43
CA VAL A 454 -24.70 4.20 -18.87
C VAL A 454 -25.38 2.86 -19.17
N ASP A 455 -25.13 1.83 -18.36
CA ASP A 455 -25.76 0.51 -18.54
C ASP A 455 -27.22 0.52 -18.09
N ILE A 456 -27.53 1.26 -17.01
CA ILE A 456 -28.91 1.41 -16.51
C ILE A 456 -29.75 2.17 -17.56
N ALA A 457 -29.22 3.27 -18.14
CA ALA A 457 -29.91 4.02 -19.20
C ALA A 457 -30.16 3.22 -20.49
N ALA A 458 -29.42 2.14 -20.72
CA ALA A 458 -29.65 1.21 -21.82
C ALA A 458 -30.73 0.14 -21.51
N ALA A 459 -31.09 -0.06 -20.23
CA ALA A 459 -31.87 -1.21 -19.77
C ALA A 459 -33.35 -0.91 -19.44
N GLY A 460 -33.79 0.36 -19.41
CA GLY A 460 -35.18 0.67 -19.08
C GLY A 460 -35.58 2.14 -19.23
N ASP A 461 -36.87 2.40 -19.06
CA ASP A 461 -37.46 3.74 -19.11
C ASP A 461 -37.12 4.59 -17.86
N ALA A 462 -37.39 5.90 -17.93
CA ALA A 462 -37.03 6.87 -16.90
C ALA A 462 -37.60 6.56 -15.50
N GLU A 463 -38.73 5.84 -15.40
CA GLU A 463 -39.38 5.48 -14.13
C GLU A 463 -38.67 4.29 -13.46
N PHE A 464 -38.27 3.29 -14.25
CA PHE A 464 -37.40 2.21 -13.81
C PHE A 464 -36.02 2.74 -13.33
N LEU A 465 -35.41 3.67 -14.09
CA LEU A 465 -34.12 4.30 -13.73
C LEU A 465 -34.20 5.00 -12.36
N ALA A 466 -35.27 5.77 -12.11
CA ALA A 466 -35.45 6.52 -10.88
C ALA A 466 -35.61 5.60 -9.66
N THR A 467 -36.32 4.49 -9.83
CA THR A 467 -36.57 3.52 -8.75
C THR A 467 -35.30 2.73 -8.41
N VAL A 468 -34.58 2.25 -9.42
CA VAL A 468 -33.32 1.50 -9.25
C VAL A 468 -32.23 2.38 -8.64
N ALA A 469 -32.09 3.63 -9.07
CA ALA A 469 -31.14 4.57 -8.48
C ALA A 469 -31.46 4.87 -7.01
N THR A 470 -32.75 5.01 -6.67
CA THR A 470 -33.19 5.23 -5.28
C THR A 470 -32.87 4.03 -4.38
N LEU A 471 -33.09 2.81 -4.86
CA LEU A 471 -32.79 1.57 -4.14
C LEU A 471 -31.27 1.35 -3.96
N ALA A 472 -30.47 1.57 -5.00
CA ALA A 472 -29.02 1.45 -4.96
C ALA A 472 -28.38 2.46 -3.98
N MET A 473 -28.91 3.69 -3.92
CA MET A 473 -28.43 4.73 -2.99
C MET A 473 -28.87 4.50 -1.54
N GLY A 474 -29.94 3.73 -1.28
CA GLY A 474 -30.43 3.42 0.07
C GLY A 474 -29.61 2.36 0.81
N HIS A 475 -28.96 1.44 0.09
CA HIS A 475 -28.17 0.36 0.68
C HIS A 475 -26.71 0.77 0.89
N LYS A 476 -26.42 1.41 2.03
CA LYS A 476 -25.07 1.89 2.42
C LYS A 476 -23.97 0.81 2.49
N SER A 477 -24.32 -0.49 2.47
CA SER A 477 -23.37 -1.60 2.69
C SER A 477 -22.90 -2.30 1.41
N LEU A 478 -23.39 -1.92 0.22
CA LEU A 478 -23.12 -2.67 -1.00
C LEU A 478 -21.99 -2.02 -1.80
N SER A 479 -20.75 -2.39 -1.50
CA SER A 479 -19.62 -2.27 -2.44
C SER A 479 -19.74 -3.34 -3.56
N LEU A 480 -20.92 -3.44 -4.19
CA LEU A 480 -21.15 -4.40 -5.26
C LEU A 480 -20.31 -3.99 -6.47
N ARG A 481 -19.53 -4.92 -7.01
CA ARG A 481 -18.87 -4.69 -8.31
C ARG A 481 -19.97 -4.56 -9.38
N ARG A 482 -19.72 -3.73 -10.40
CA ARG A 482 -20.61 -3.50 -11.57
C ARG A 482 -21.21 -4.80 -12.13
N THR A 483 -20.41 -5.85 -12.25
CA THR A 483 -20.85 -7.18 -12.73
C THR A 483 -21.95 -7.80 -11.87
N THR A 484 -21.91 -7.60 -10.55
CA THR A 484 -22.90 -8.13 -9.61
C THR A 484 -24.22 -7.38 -9.75
N PHE A 485 -24.14 -6.06 -9.87
CA PHE A 485 -25.32 -5.22 -10.08
C PHE A 485 -26.00 -5.52 -11.43
N LEU A 486 -25.24 -5.65 -12.52
CA LEU A 486 -25.79 -6.05 -13.82
C LEU A 486 -26.45 -7.43 -13.79
N GLY A 487 -25.87 -8.38 -13.03
CA GLY A 487 -26.49 -9.69 -12.84
C GLY A 487 -27.83 -9.59 -12.10
N VAL A 488 -27.92 -8.74 -11.06
CA VAL A 488 -29.19 -8.49 -10.36
C VAL A 488 -30.23 -7.88 -11.28
N LEU A 489 -29.87 -6.90 -12.11
CA LEU A 489 -30.79 -6.30 -13.09
C LEU A 489 -31.28 -7.33 -14.10
N ALA A 490 -30.39 -8.19 -14.61
CA ALA A 490 -30.76 -9.25 -15.53
C ALA A 490 -31.71 -10.29 -14.89
N LEU A 491 -31.60 -10.56 -13.58
CA LEU A 491 -32.53 -11.41 -12.85
C LEU A 491 -33.87 -10.71 -12.56
N ALA A 492 -33.84 -9.40 -12.35
CA ALA A 492 -35.04 -8.60 -12.10
C ALA A 492 -35.92 -8.49 -13.34
N ASP A 493 -35.33 -8.52 -14.56
CA ASP A 493 -36.07 -8.53 -15.83
C ASP A 493 -37.05 -7.35 -15.95
N GLY A 494 -36.58 -6.15 -15.59
CA GLY A 494 -37.37 -4.92 -15.60
C GLY A 494 -38.32 -4.74 -14.40
N ASP A 495 -38.46 -5.71 -13.50
CA ASP A 495 -39.27 -5.59 -12.29
C ASP A 495 -38.50 -4.86 -11.17
N ALA A 496 -38.88 -3.60 -10.91
CA ALA A 496 -38.24 -2.77 -9.89
C ALA A 496 -38.42 -3.31 -8.45
N ALA A 497 -39.53 -3.99 -8.15
CA ALA A 497 -39.73 -4.61 -6.83
C ALA A 497 -38.78 -5.80 -6.64
N ALA A 498 -38.57 -6.58 -7.72
CA ALA A 498 -37.61 -7.67 -7.72
C ALA A 498 -36.16 -7.20 -7.52
N VAL A 499 -35.77 -6.03 -8.07
CA VAL A 499 -34.42 -5.46 -7.82
C VAL A 499 -34.16 -5.29 -6.32
N SER A 500 -35.14 -4.74 -5.58
CA SER A 500 -35.01 -4.53 -4.13
C SER A 500 -34.84 -5.86 -3.38
N GLU A 501 -35.68 -6.84 -3.69
CA GLU A 501 -35.63 -8.17 -3.07
C GLU A 501 -34.30 -8.88 -3.34
N LEU A 502 -33.80 -8.81 -4.58
CA LEU A 502 -32.53 -9.39 -4.99
C LEU A 502 -31.34 -8.69 -4.34
N LEU A 503 -31.35 -7.36 -4.22
CA LEU A 503 -30.30 -6.64 -3.50
C LEU A 503 -30.26 -7.00 -2.00
N GLN A 504 -31.43 -7.18 -1.37
CA GLN A 504 -31.53 -7.66 0.02
C GLN A 504 -31.15 -9.14 0.20
N ALA A 505 -31.32 -9.96 -0.83
CA ALA A 505 -30.80 -11.33 -0.84
C ALA A 505 -29.27 -11.32 -1.02
N ALA A 506 -28.74 -10.45 -1.88
CA ALA A 506 -27.31 -10.31 -2.11
C ALA A 506 -26.55 -9.83 -0.85
N THR A 507 -27.15 -8.98 -0.02
CA THR A 507 -26.55 -8.55 1.27
C THR A 507 -26.47 -9.66 2.32
N ARG A 508 -27.28 -10.73 2.18
CA ARG A 508 -27.25 -11.89 3.09
C ARG A 508 -26.19 -12.92 2.72
N LEU A 509 -25.58 -12.79 1.56
CA LEU A 509 -24.46 -13.61 1.13
C LEU A 509 -23.18 -12.90 1.59
N ASP A 510 -22.48 -13.53 2.55
CA ASP A 510 -21.42 -12.91 3.36
C ASP A 510 -20.23 -12.36 2.55
N THR A 511 -20.02 -12.84 1.32
CA THR A 511 -18.87 -12.43 0.51
C THR A 511 -19.22 -12.20 -0.96
N HIS A 512 -18.55 -11.19 -1.56
CA HIS A 512 -18.57 -10.95 -3.01
C HIS A 512 -18.21 -12.21 -3.82
N GLU A 513 -17.41 -13.10 -3.24
CA GLU A 513 -17.02 -14.39 -3.84
C GLU A 513 -18.19 -15.35 -4.02
N GLN A 514 -19.29 -15.20 -3.28
CA GLN A 514 -20.49 -16.02 -3.45
C GLN A 514 -21.46 -15.41 -4.47
N VAL A 515 -21.65 -14.09 -4.44
CA VAL A 515 -22.69 -13.43 -5.25
C VAL A 515 -22.37 -13.47 -6.74
N ALA A 516 -21.13 -13.17 -7.14
CA ALA A 516 -20.79 -13.11 -8.56
C ALA A 516 -20.90 -14.47 -9.28
N PRO A 517 -20.39 -15.60 -8.73
CA PRO A 517 -20.60 -16.93 -9.30
C PRO A 517 -22.07 -17.35 -9.31
N LEU A 518 -22.82 -17.03 -8.25
CA LEU A 518 -24.27 -17.30 -8.19
C LEU A 518 -25.01 -16.61 -9.34
N LEU A 519 -24.75 -15.32 -9.56
CA LEU A 519 -25.33 -14.58 -10.69
C LEU A 519 -24.90 -15.13 -12.04
N GLN A 520 -23.65 -15.54 -12.20
CA GLN A 520 -23.19 -16.17 -13.44
C GLN A 520 -23.92 -17.49 -13.75
N ALA A 521 -24.33 -18.25 -12.73
CA ALA A 521 -25.13 -19.46 -12.92
C ALA A 521 -26.62 -19.16 -13.21
N LEU A 522 -27.17 -18.09 -12.63
CA LEU A 522 -28.60 -17.79 -12.69
C LEU A 522 -28.99 -16.85 -13.84
N VAL A 523 -28.10 -15.95 -14.29
CA VAL A 523 -28.39 -15.03 -15.40
C VAL A 523 -28.70 -15.74 -16.72
N PRO A 524 -27.99 -16.82 -17.13
CA PRO A 524 -28.38 -17.60 -18.31
C PRO A 524 -29.80 -18.17 -18.22
N LEU A 525 -30.22 -18.61 -17.02
CA LEU A 525 -31.57 -19.11 -16.77
C LEU A 525 -32.61 -17.99 -16.95
N ALA A 526 -32.34 -16.79 -16.43
CA ALA A 526 -33.21 -15.63 -16.64
C ALA A 526 -33.31 -15.25 -18.12
N LYS A 527 -32.18 -15.19 -18.84
CA LYS A 527 -32.14 -14.90 -20.28
C LYS A 527 -32.87 -15.94 -21.14
N ALA A 528 -32.98 -17.18 -20.68
CA ALA A 528 -33.76 -18.23 -21.31
C ALA A 528 -35.27 -18.14 -21.01
N GLY A 529 -35.76 -16.99 -20.51
CA GLY A 529 -37.18 -16.76 -20.19
C GLY A 529 -37.62 -17.30 -18.82
N ASN A 530 -36.67 -17.66 -17.94
CA ASN A 530 -36.97 -18.25 -16.63
C ASN A 530 -36.57 -17.33 -15.47
N ALA A 531 -36.74 -16.02 -15.63
CA ALA A 531 -36.33 -15.03 -14.63
C ALA A 531 -36.99 -15.26 -13.26
N ALA A 532 -38.28 -15.62 -13.20
CA ALA A 532 -38.97 -15.92 -11.95
C ALA A 532 -38.35 -17.11 -11.18
N LEU A 533 -37.94 -18.15 -11.90
CA LEU A 533 -37.25 -19.32 -11.32
C LEU A 533 -35.86 -18.94 -10.82
N ALA A 534 -35.11 -18.18 -11.62
CA ALA A 534 -33.79 -17.70 -11.25
C ALA A 534 -33.84 -16.78 -10.01
N ARG A 535 -34.85 -15.92 -9.91
CA ARG A 535 -35.12 -15.10 -8.72
C ARG A 535 -35.43 -15.95 -7.49
N ALA A 536 -36.31 -16.94 -7.63
CA ALA A 536 -36.65 -17.84 -6.53
C ALA A 536 -35.41 -18.57 -5.99
N LEU A 537 -34.52 -19.04 -6.87
CA LEU A 537 -33.25 -19.67 -6.49
C LEU A 537 -32.28 -18.70 -5.80
N PHE A 538 -32.26 -17.43 -6.21
CA PHE A 538 -31.41 -16.40 -5.62
C PHE A 538 -31.86 -15.98 -4.20
N VAL A 539 -33.18 -15.93 -3.96
CA VAL A 539 -33.75 -15.44 -2.69
C VAL A 539 -33.90 -16.56 -1.64
N ASP A 540 -34.07 -17.82 -2.06
CA ASP A 540 -34.23 -18.95 -1.16
C ASP A 540 -32.92 -19.27 -0.40
N ARG A 541 -33.02 -20.06 0.68
CA ARG A 541 -31.91 -20.57 1.48
C ARG A 541 -30.97 -21.51 0.70
N LEU A 542 -31.26 -21.76 -0.57
CA LEU A 542 -30.45 -22.57 -1.48
C LEU A 542 -29.36 -21.75 -2.18
N ALA A 543 -29.40 -20.41 -2.13
CA ALA A 543 -28.41 -19.55 -2.79
C ALA A 543 -26.94 -19.89 -2.46
N PRO A 544 -26.54 -20.18 -1.19
CA PRO A 544 -25.16 -20.57 -0.88
C PRO A 544 -24.72 -21.88 -1.57
N ARG A 545 -25.62 -22.86 -1.67
CA ARG A 545 -25.37 -24.15 -2.35
C ARG A 545 -25.15 -23.96 -3.84
N ILE A 546 -25.97 -23.13 -4.47
CA ILE A 546 -25.83 -22.78 -5.89
C ILE A 546 -24.52 -22.03 -6.13
N ALA A 547 -24.18 -21.08 -5.27
CA ALA A 547 -22.92 -20.34 -5.36
C ALA A 547 -21.71 -21.29 -5.31
N GLU A 548 -21.70 -22.25 -4.38
CA GLU A 548 -20.63 -23.25 -4.27
C GLU A 548 -20.50 -24.14 -5.51
N ALA A 549 -21.63 -24.65 -6.02
CA ALA A 549 -21.66 -25.45 -7.24
C ALA A 549 -21.21 -24.63 -8.47
N ALA A 550 -21.64 -23.37 -8.57
CA ALA A 550 -21.27 -22.46 -9.65
C ALA A 550 -19.78 -22.10 -9.64
N VAL A 551 -19.20 -21.84 -8.47
CA VAL A 551 -17.74 -21.66 -8.30
C VAL A 551 -17.00 -22.88 -8.83
N THR A 552 -17.42 -24.07 -8.37
CA THR A 552 -16.80 -25.34 -8.78
C THR A 552 -16.84 -25.52 -10.30
N LEU A 553 -18.00 -25.30 -10.93
CA LEU A 553 -18.16 -25.44 -12.38
C LEU A 553 -17.37 -24.40 -13.18
N ARG A 554 -17.38 -23.14 -12.74
CA ARG A 554 -16.62 -22.06 -13.40
C ARG A 554 -15.12 -22.36 -13.38
N THR A 555 -14.62 -22.80 -12.24
CA THR A 555 -13.24 -23.23 -12.07
C THR A 555 -12.86 -24.31 -13.07
N VAL A 556 -13.69 -25.35 -13.19
CA VAL A 556 -13.46 -26.46 -14.12
C VAL A 556 -13.47 -25.96 -15.58
N ARG A 557 -14.43 -25.11 -15.95
CA ARG A 557 -14.60 -24.61 -17.33
C ARG A 557 -13.50 -23.67 -17.81
N GLY A 558 -13.02 -22.77 -16.96
CA GLY A 558 -12.13 -21.68 -17.40
C GLY A 558 -10.80 -22.14 -18.03
N LYS A 559 -10.36 -23.38 -17.76
CA LYS A 559 -9.08 -23.92 -18.24
C LYS A 559 -9.14 -25.29 -18.90
N ALA A 560 -10.24 -26.04 -18.78
CA ALA A 560 -10.50 -27.15 -19.68
C ALA A 560 -10.75 -26.57 -21.08
N ARG A 561 -9.73 -26.54 -21.95
CA ARG A 561 -9.85 -26.08 -23.35
C ARG A 561 -10.73 -27.01 -24.23
N GLY A 562 -11.59 -27.81 -23.63
CA GLY A 562 -12.51 -28.74 -24.29
C GLY A 562 -13.94 -28.50 -23.81
N THR A 563 -14.88 -29.13 -24.51
CA THR A 563 -16.34 -29.15 -24.31
C THR A 563 -16.72 -29.65 -22.91
N ALA A 564 -16.37 -28.89 -21.86
CA ALA A 564 -16.95 -29.07 -20.55
C ALA A 564 -18.48 -28.96 -20.75
N PRO A 565 -19.26 -29.96 -20.31
CA PRO A 565 -20.68 -29.97 -20.57
C PRO A 565 -21.28 -28.65 -20.10
N GLU A 566 -22.20 -28.13 -20.90
CA GLU A 566 -23.03 -27.00 -20.53
C GLU A 566 -23.98 -27.46 -19.42
N VAL A 567 -23.44 -27.61 -18.21
CA VAL A 567 -24.16 -27.62 -16.94
C VAL A 567 -24.86 -26.27 -16.83
N ALA A 568 -26.01 -26.18 -17.46
CA ALA A 568 -27.04 -25.20 -17.21
C ALA A 568 -28.04 -25.84 -16.25
N LEU A 569 -28.59 -25.03 -15.34
CA LEU A 569 -29.78 -25.44 -14.60
C LEU A 569 -30.86 -25.79 -15.63
N LYS A 570 -31.21 -27.08 -15.73
CA LYS A 570 -32.25 -27.54 -16.64
C LYS A 570 -33.58 -26.99 -16.14
N VAL A 571 -34.28 -26.28 -17.01
CA VAL A 571 -35.65 -25.82 -16.73
C VAL A 571 -36.52 -27.07 -16.58
N PRO A 572 -37.20 -27.27 -15.43
CA PRO A 572 -38.12 -28.38 -15.27
C PRO A 572 -39.16 -28.34 -16.38
N ARG A 573 -39.39 -29.46 -17.06
CA ARG A 573 -40.47 -29.59 -18.03
C ARG A 573 -41.45 -30.61 -17.50
N ALA A 574 -42.72 -30.25 -17.41
CA ALA A 574 -43.75 -31.16 -16.92
C ALA A 574 -43.77 -32.44 -17.77
N THR A 575 -43.40 -33.56 -17.17
CA THR A 575 -43.52 -34.89 -17.77
C THR A 575 -44.76 -35.59 -17.22
N LYS A 576 -45.46 -36.36 -18.07
CA LYS A 576 -46.58 -37.18 -17.58
C LYS A 576 -46.01 -38.34 -16.78
N VAL A 577 -46.26 -38.35 -15.48
CA VAL A 577 -45.83 -39.42 -14.58
C VAL A 577 -47.02 -40.10 -13.92
N GLU A 578 -46.93 -41.42 -13.79
CA GLU A 578 -48.08 -42.23 -13.39
C GLU A 578 -48.49 -41.99 -11.93
N PHE A 579 -47.51 -41.79 -11.03
CA PHE A 579 -47.79 -41.51 -9.63
C PHE A 579 -48.52 -40.17 -9.44
N ALA A 580 -48.41 -39.21 -10.36
CA ALA A 580 -49.12 -37.94 -10.29
C ALA A 580 -50.65 -38.09 -10.42
N LYS A 581 -51.14 -39.20 -11.00
CA LYS A 581 -52.58 -39.49 -11.09
C LYS A 581 -53.23 -39.66 -9.71
N ARG A 582 -52.45 -40.03 -8.68
CA ARG A 582 -52.90 -40.20 -7.28
C ARG A 582 -53.16 -38.86 -6.58
N PHE A 583 -52.72 -37.74 -7.14
CA PHE A 583 -52.87 -36.41 -6.57
C PHE A 583 -53.91 -35.59 -7.36
N PRO A 584 -54.53 -34.56 -6.73
CA PRO A 584 -55.41 -33.63 -7.41
C PRO A 584 -54.77 -33.04 -8.68
N SER A 585 -55.59 -32.77 -9.70
CA SER A 585 -55.14 -32.23 -10.98
C SER A 585 -54.29 -30.97 -10.82
N ALA A 586 -54.58 -30.14 -9.82
CA ALA A 586 -53.84 -28.93 -9.47
C ALA A 586 -52.34 -29.15 -9.17
N PHE A 587 -51.91 -30.36 -8.81
CA PHE A 587 -50.49 -30.67 -8.57
C PHE A 587 -49.81 -31.42 -9.71
N ARG A 588 -50.56 -31.91 -10.72
CA ARG A 588 -50.01 -32.83 -11.72
C ARG A 588 -48.87 -32.21 -12.53
N GLU A 589 -48.99 -30.93 -12.87
CA GLU A 589 -47.94 -30.20 -13.57
C GLU A 589 -46.66 -30.11 -12.74
N LEU A 590 -46.76 -29.65 -11.49
CA LEU A 590 -45.63 -29.57 -10.55
C LEU A 590 -45.00 -30.94 -10.24
N LEU A 591 -45.80 -32.00 -10.18
CA LEU A 591 -45.28 -33.36 -9.99
C LEU A 591 -44.55 -33.86 -11.24
N GLY A 592 -45.03 -33.48 -12.42
CA GLY A 592 -44.33 -33.72 -13.69
C GLY A 592 -43.03 -32.93 -13.80
N GLU A 593 -43.00 -31.69 -13.30
CA GLU A 593 -41.77 -30.89 -13.18
C GLU A 593 -40.79 -31.54 -12.20
N LEU A 594 -41.25 -31.95 -11.01
CA LEU A 594 -40.42 -32.65 -10.03
C LEU A 594 -39.79 -33.91 -10.63
N ALA A 595 -40.57 -34.72 -11.34
CA ALA A 595 -40.07 -35.92 -12.01
C ALA A 595 -39.03 -35.65 -13.10
N SER A 596 -39.04 -34.46 -13.71
CA SER A 596 -38.03 -34.09 -14.70
C SER A 596 -36.66 -33.75 -14.10
N VAL A 597 -36.59 -33.48 -12.79
CA VAL A 597 -35.36 -33.03 -12.10
C VAL A 597 -34.93 -33.91 -10.92
N ASP A 598 -35.83 -34.70 -10.35
CA ASP A 598 -35.56 -35.61 -9.23
C ASP A 598 -35.77 -37.07 -9.66
N PRO A 599 -34.71 -37.92 -9.71
CA PRO A 599 -34.88 -39.34 -9.99
C PRO A 599 -35.74 -40.05 -8.94
N ASN A 600 -35.89 -39.49 -7.73
CA ASN A 600 -36.72 -40.01 -6.64
C ASN A 600 -37.99 -39.16 -6.43
N ALA A 601 -38.55 -38.60 -7.52
CA ALA A 601 -39.66 -37.66 -7.45
C ALA A 601 -40.90 -38.18 -6.71
N GLU A 602 -41.22 -39.48 -6.78
CA GLU A 602 -42.34 -40.04 -6.03
C GLU A 602 -42.14 -39.93 -4.52
N ASP A 603 -40.95 -40.28 -4.01
CA ASP A 603 -40.63 -40.19 -2.59
C ASP A 603 -40.52 -38.74 -2.12
N THR A 604 -39.96 -37.86 -2.94
CA THR A 604 -39.93 -36.43 -2.65
C THR A 604 -41.34 -35.83 -2.64
N ALA A 605 -42.21 -36.21 -3.59
CA ALA A 605 -43.62 -35.85 -3.59
C ALA A 605 -44.34 -36.39 -2.35
N ARG A 606 -44.08 -37.64 -1.95
CA ARG A 606 -44.64 -38.26 -0.74
C ARG A 606 -44.21 -37.51 0.52
N ARG A 607 -42.95 -37.07 0.64
CA ARG A 607 -42.49 -36.22 1.75
C ARG A 607 -43.10 -34.81 1.72
N ALA A 608 -43.23 -34.23 0.53
CA ALA A 608 -43.81 -32.89 0.37
C ALA A 608 -45.32 -32.88 0.68
N LEU A 609 -46.06 -33.82 0.11
CA LEU A 609 -47.52 -33.85 0.08
C LEU A 609 -48.15 -34.87 1.05
N GLY A 610 -47.41 -35.84 1.55
CA GLY A 610 -47.92 -36.99 2.32
C GLY A 610 -48.68 -36.61 3.59
N SER A 611 -48.39 -35.47 4.21
CA SER A 611 -49.19 -34.95 5.34
C SER A 611 -50.66 -34.68 4.99
N ALA A 612 -50.96 -34.48 3.70
CA ALA A 612 -52.29 -34.20 3.17
C ALA A 612 -52.86 -35.39 2.38
N PHE A 613 -52.01 -36.14 1.67
CA PHE A 613 -52.41 -37.27 0.82
C PHE A 613 -51.77 -38.55 1.33
N ARG A 614 -52.26 -39.04 2.46
CA ARG A 614 -51.88 -40.36 2.97
C ARG A 614 -52.67 -41.42 2.22
N GLU A 615 -52.02 -42.54 1.92
CA GLU A 615 -52.70 -43.66 1.27
C GLU A 615 -53.74 -44.27 2.23
N THR A 616 -54.83 -44.80 1.66
CA THR A 616 -55.94 -45.40 2.42
C THR A 616 -55.44 -46.44 3.41
N ASP A 617 -54.46 -47.26 3.02
CA ASP A 617 -53.87 -48.29 3.87
C ASP A 617 -53.07 -47.72 5.04
N GLU A 618 -52.41 -46.58 4.88
CA GLU A 618 -51.74 -45.89 6.01
C GLU A 618 -52.76 -45.32 6.99
N LEU A 619 -53.84 -44.74 6.48
CA LEU A 619 -54.92 -44.19 7.30
C LEU A 619 -55.64 -45.31 8.05
N ASN A 620 -55.90 -46.45 7.41
CA ASN A 620 -56.48 -47.64 8.02
C ASN A 620 -55.55 -48.24 9.09
N ARG A 621 -54.25 -48.34 8.83
CA ARG A 621 -53.27 -48.79 9.84
C ARG A 621 -53.20 -47.84 11.04
N GLU A 622 -53.18 -46.53 10.82
CA GLU A 622 -53.24 -45.54 11.92
C GLU A 622 -54.56 -45.67 12.70
N LEU A 623 -55.68 -45.86 12.00
CA LEU A 623 -57.00 -46.00 12.61
C LEU A 623 -57.07 -47.25 13.49
N ALA A 624 -56.61 -48.41 12.99
CA ALA A 624 -56.54 -49.66 13.74
C ALA A 624 -55.65 -49.52 14.99
N ALA A 625 -54.49 -48.86 14.85
CA ALA A 625 -53.60 -48.59 15.99
C ALA A 625 -54.24 -47.65 17.03
N LEU A 626 -55.01 -46.64 16.60
CA LEU A 626 -55.74 -45.75 17.50
C LEU A 626 -56.90 -46.47 18.20
N GLU A 627 -57.59 -47.38 17.52
CA GLU A 627 -58.67 -48.19 18.08
C GLU A 627 -58.14 -49.17 19.13
N GLY A 628 -57.01 -49.83 18.86
CA GLY A 628 -56.32 -50.66 19.85
C GLY A 628 -55.90 -49.87 21.10
N LYS A 629 -55.33 -48.67 20.91
CA LYS A 629 -54.98 -47.78 22.04
C LYS A 629 -56.20 -47.33 22.83
N LEU A 630 -57.30 -46.98 22.18
CA LEU A 630 -58.53 -46.56 22.86
C LEU A 630 -59.24 -47.70 23.60
N ALA A 631 -59.00 -48.96 23.20
CA ALA A 631 -59.47 -50.15 23.90
C ALA A 631 -58.65 -50.44 25.17
N ASP A 632 -57.38 -50.03 25.20
CA ASP A 632 -56.53 -50.11 26.38
C ASP A 632 -56.97 -49.05 27.43
N GLY A 633 -57.58 -49.52 28.52
CA GLY A 633 -58.24 -48.67 29.53
C GLY A 633 -57.32 -47.74 30.32
N ALA A 634 -55.99 -47.84 30.14
CA ALA A 634 -54.99 -47.12 30.92
C ALA A 634 -54.67 -45.68 30.43
N ILE A 635 -55.41 -45.13 29.47
CA ILE A 635 -55.13 -43.80 28.90
C ILE A 635 -55.82 -42.68 29.68
N ALA A 636 -55.03 -41.69 30.12
CA ALA A 636 -55.55 -40.48 30.77
C ALA A 636 -56.65 -39.78 29.93
N GLN A 637 -57.70 -39.29 30.59
CA GLN A 637 -58.92 -38.75 29.94
C GLN A 637 -58.65 -37.68 28.88
N ARG A 638 -57.67 -36.78 29.11
CA ARG A 638 -57.28 -35.73 28.15
C ARG A 638 -56.63 -36.30 26.88
N ALA A 639 -55.84 -37.37 27.02
CA ALA A 639 -55.26 -38.07 25.88
C ALA A 639 -56.32 -38.87 25.12
N ARG A 640 -57.24 -39.54 25.84
CA ARG A 640 -58.39 -40.25 25.24
C ARG A 640 -59.23 -39.35 24.35
N ALA A 641 -59.63 -38.17 24.83
CA ALA A 641 -60.40 -37.20 24.04
C ALA A 641 -59.67 -36.77 22.75
N ARG A 642 -58.34 -36.57 22.81
CA ARG A 642 -57.52 -36.24 21.63
C ARG A 642 -57.47 -37.39 20.62
N LEU A 643 -57.31 -38.63 21.10
CA LEU A 643 -57.27 -39.83 20.26
C LEU A 643 -58.64 -40.12 19.62
N GLU A 644 -59.74 -39.93 20.35
CA GLU A 644 -61.11 -40.05 19.82
C GLU A 644 -61.39 -39.00 18.75
N GLN A 645 -60.98 -37.75 18.98
CA GLN A 645 -61.10 -36.70 17.97
C GLN A 645 -60.23 -37.00 16.75
N ARG A 646 -59.01 -37.51 16.94
CA ARG A 646 -58.13 -37.94 15.83
C ARG A 646 -58.76 -39.09 15.05
N ARG A 647 -59.29 -40.12 15.72
CA ARG A 647 -60.01 -41.26 15.14
C ARG A 647 -61.21 -40.77 14.31
N LYS A 648 -62.03 -39.87 14.88
CA LYS A 648 -63.17 -39.25 14.19
C LYS A 648 -62.72 -38.51 12.93
N ASN A 649 -61.65 -37.72 13.02
CA ASN A 649 -61.10 -36.99 11.87
C ASN A 649 -60.55 -37.94 10.78
N LEU A 650 -59.94 -39.06 11.15
CA LEU A 650 -59.44 -40.05 10.19
C LEU A 650 -60.57 -40.79 9.48
N ARG A 651 -61.59 -41.26 10.21
CA ARG A 651 -62.80 -41.86 9.61
C ARG A 651 -63.52 -40.90 8.67
N ALA A 652 -63.66 -39.63 9.07
CA ALA A 652 -64.25 -38.61 8.22
C ALA A 652 -63.44 -38.40 6.92
N ARG A 653 -62.10 -38.42 7.00
CA ARG A 653 -61.23 -38.33 5.82
C ARG A 653 -61.31 -39.55 4.90
N LEU A 654 -61.40 -40.75 5.47
CA LEU A 654 -61.58 -42.00 4.69
C LEU A 654 -62.92 -41.98 3.94
N ALA A 655 -63.99 -41.49 4.56
CA ALA A 655 -65.32 -41.46 3.96
C ALA A 655 -65.49 -40.37 2.88
N THR A 656 -64.91 -39.18 3.09
CA THR A 656 -65.16 -38.01 2.22
C THR A 656 -64.02 -37.71 1.24
N GLY A 657 -62.89 -38.40 1.37
CA GLY A 657 -61.64 -38.08 0.70
C GLY A 657 -60.99 -36.80 1.24
N THR A 658 -59.71 -36.58 0.93
CA THR A 658 -59.04 -35.34 1.31
C THR A 658 -59.52 -34.20 0.41
N ARG A 659 -60.43 -33.35 0.92
CA ARG A 659 -60.68 -32.03 0.35
C ARG A 659 -59.71 -31.01 0.94
N LEU A 660 -58.94 -30.33 0.09
CA LEU A 660 -58.08 -29.23 0.51
C LEU A 660 -58.85 -27.90 0.40
N SER A 661 -58.64 -27.01 1.36
CA SER A 661 -58.96 -25.60 1.13
C SER A 661 -57.99 -25.02 0.12
N LYS A 662 -58.42 -23.98 -0.63
CA LYS A 662 -57.56 -23.27 -1.60
C LYS A 662 -56.24 -22.80 -0.97
N ASP A 663 -56.28 -22.30 0.27
CA ASP A 663 -55.07 -21.88 0.98
C ASP A 663 -54.11 -23.05 1.27
N LYS A 664 -54.65 -24.21 1.67
CA LYS A 664 -53.83 -25.39 1.94
C LYS A 664 -53.25 -25.97 0.65
N GLU A 665 -54.03 -25.95 -0.42
CA GLU A 665 -53.58 -26.32 -1.76
C GLU A 665 -52.41 -25.43 -2.22
N ALA A 666 -52.56 -24.10 -2.10
CA ALA A 666 -51.50 -23.14 -2.41
C ALA A 666 -50.23 -23.36 -1.57
N ARG A 667 -50.38 -23.62 -0.25
CA ARG A 667 -49.24 -23.93 0.62
C ARG A 667 -48.52 -25.22 0.24
N LEU A 668 -49.27 -26.26 -0.14
CA LEU A 668 -48.69 -27.54 -0.58
C LEU A 668 -48.03 -27.40 -1.95
N ALA A 669 -48.62 -26.61 -2.87
CA ALA A 669 -48.02 -26.28 -4.15
C ALA A 669 -46.70 -25.53 -3.95
N GLN A 670 -46.66 -24.55 -3.04
CA GLN A 670 -45.43 -23.84 -2.68
C GLN A 670 -44.38 -24.79 -2.05
N LYS A 671 -44.79 -25.70 -1.17
CA LYS A 671 -43.90 -26.71 -0.59
C LYS A 671 -43.32 -27.65 -1.67
N LEU A 672 -44.14 -28.04 -2.64
CA LEU A 672 -43.70 -28.85 -3.77
C LEU A 672 -42.75 -28.07 -4.68
N ARG A 673 -43.03 -26.79 -4.99
CA ARG A 673 -42.09 -25.91 -5.70
C ARG A 673 -40.73 -25.83 -5.01
N ARG A 674 -40.70 -25.65 -3.69
CA ARG A 674 -39.43 -25.68 -2.93
C ARG A 674 -38.70 -27.03 -3.03
N ALA A 675 -39.44 -28.13 -3.06
CA ALA A 675 -38.85 -29.45 -3.27
C ALA A 675 -38.24 -29.59 -4.68
N ILE A 676 -38.92 -29.07 -5.71
CA ILE A 676 -38.41 -28.99 -7.08
C ILE A 676 -37.11 -28.17 -7.13
N LEU A 677 -37.09 -26.97 -6.53
CA LEU A 677 -35.88 -26.15 -6.43
C LEU A 677 -34.74 -26.90 -5.72
N GLY A 678 -35.03 -27.57 -4.60
CA GLY A 678 -34.05 -28.36 -3.87
C GLY A 678 -33.47 -29.52 -4.70
N ALA A 679 -34.31 -30.20 -5.49
CA ALA A 679 -33.88 -31.24 -6.42
C ALA A 679 -33.01 -30.68 -7.55
N MET A 680 -33.40 -29.55 -8.16
CA MET A 680 -32.59 -28.86 -9.18
C MET A 680 -31.20 -28.49 -8.67
N VAL A 681 -31.10 -27.94 -7.45
CA VAL A 681 -29.81 -27.60 -6.84
C VAL A 681 -28.99 -28.84 -6.54
N SER A 682 -29.62 -29.93 -6.09
CA SER A 682 -28.92 -31.19 -5.83
C SER A 682 -28.41 -31.84 -7.13
N ALA A 683 -29.16 -31.74 -8.23
CA ALA A 683 -28.71 -32.16 -9.56
C ALA A 683 -27.53 -31.30 -10.04
N LEU A 684 -27.59 -29.98 -9.86
CA LEU A 684 -26.48 -29.08 -10.18
C LEU A 684 -25.21 -29.41 -9.38
N GLU A 685 -25.34 -29.71 -8.08
CA GLU A 685 -24.22 -30.13 -7.23
C GLU A 685 -23.63 -31.48 -7.68
N ALA A 686 -24.47 -32.42 -8.09
CA ALA A 686 -24.03 -33.70 -8.65
C ALA A 686 -23.26 -33.50 -9.96
N ASP A 687 -23.78 -32.69 -10.87
CA ASP A 687 -23.11 -32.33 -12.13
C ASP A 687 -21.79 -31.59 -11.87
N ALA A 688 -21.78 -30.65 -10.91
CA ALA A 688 -20.58 -29.96 -10.48
C ALA A 688 -19.53 -30.93 -9.90
N LEU A 689 -19.96 -31.93 -9.13
CA LEU A 689 -19.08 -32.96 -8.59
C LEU A 689 -18.51 -33.87 -9.69
N VAL A 690 -19.32 -34.28 -10.66
CA VAL A 690 -18.87 -35.07 -11.82
C VAL A 690 -17.86 -34.28 -12.64
N ALA A 691 -18.15 -33.01 -12.94
CA ALA A 691 -17.22 -32.13 -13.66
C ALA A 691 -15.93 -31.89 -12.87
N CYS A 692 -16.03 -31.67 -11.56
CA CYS A 692 -14.89 -31.51 -10.66
C CYS A 692 -14.03 -32.77 -10.60
N ARG A 693 -14.65 -33.96 -10.54
CA ARG A 693 -13.96 -35.26 -10.59
C ARG A 693 -13.20 -35.39 -11.91
N ALA A 694 -13.87 -35.24 -13.05
CA ALA A 694 -13.25 -35.37 -14.37
C ALA A 694 -12.10 -34.37 -14.57
N PHE A 695 -12.28 -33.12 -14.10
CA PHE A 695 -11.23 -32.11 -14.13
C PHE A 695 -10.03 -32.50 -13.27
N THR A 696 -10.29 -32.96 -12.04
CA THR A 696 -9.23 -33.34 -11.10
C THR A 696 -8.51 -34.60 -11.59
N GLU A 697 -9.21 -35.55 -12.21
CA GLU A 697 -8.62 -36.72 -12.87
C GLU A 697 -7.70 -36.29 -14.01
N GLY A 698 -8.15 -35.34 -14.85
CA GLY A 698 -7.32 -34.77 -15.91
C GLY A 698 -6.11 -33.98 -15.39
N LEU A 699 -6.28 -33.24 -14.29
CA LEU A 699 -5.21 -32.47 -13.66
C LEU A 699 -4.15 -33.40 -13.04
N LEU A 700 -4.57 -34.46 -12.34
CA LEU A 700 -3.68 -35.38 -11.64
C LEU A 700 -3.17 -36.51 -12.52
N GLY A 701 -3.85 -36.82 -13.63
CA GLY A 701 -3.53 -37.96 -14.49
C GLY A 701 -3.79 -39.30 -13.80
N THR A 702 -4.75 -39.35 -12.87
CA THR A 702 -5.08 -40.55 -12.07
C THR A 702 -6.59 -40.75 -12.04
N SER A 703 -7.08 -41.96 -12.35
CA SER A 703 -8.48 -42.35 -12.19
C SER A 703 -8.55 -43.83 -11.73
N PRO A 704 -9.40 -44.19 -10.76
CA PRO A 704 -10.30 -43.31 -10.00
C PRO A 704 -9.56 -42.45 -8.97
N LEU A 705 -10.09 -41.25 -8.68
CA LEU A 705 -9.58 -40.42 -7.58
C LEU A 705 -9.98 -40.98 -6.22
N PRO A 706 -9.09 -40.96 -5.22
CA PRO A 706 -9.44 -41.19 -3.82
C PRO A 706 -10.51 -40.20 -3.35
N ASP A 707 -11.50 -40.67 -2.59
CA ASP A 707 -12.61 -39.83 -2.10
C ASP A 707 -12.14 -38.64 -1.24
N VAL A 708 -11.00 -38.77 -0.57
CA VAL A 708 -10.39 -37.67 0.19
C VAL A 708 -10.12 -36.45 -0.70
N LEU A 709 -9.78 -36.65 -1.97
CA LEU A 709 -9.52 -35.59 -2.96
C LEU A 709 -10.81 -34.95 -3.52
N LEU A 710 -11.96 -35.54 -3.24
CA LEU A 710 -13.28 -35.07 -3.67
C LEU A 710 -14.12 -34.53 -2.51
N ALA A 711 -13.55 -34.52 -1.30
CA ALA A 711 -14.18 -33.94 -0.13
C ALA A 711 -14.62 -32.49 -0.43
N PRO A 712 -15.81 -32.05 0.02
CA PRO A 712 -16.32 -30.71 -0.27
C PRO A 712 -15.33 -29.59 0.05
N ARG A 713 -14.56 -29.76 1.15
CA ARG A 713 -13.51 -28.82 1.56
C ARG A 713 -12.45 -28.56 0.48
N LEU A 714 -12.19 -29.51 -0.43
CA LEU A 714 -11.15 -29.38 -1.44
C LEU A 714 -11.61 -28.63 -2.69
N ARG A 715 -12.92 -28.51 -2.91
CA ARG A 715 -13.48 -27.83 -4.08
C ARG A 715 -13.03 -26.37 -4.15
N LYS A 716 -12.98 -25.69 -3.00
CA LYS A 716 -12.46 -24.31 -2.90
C LYS A 716 -10.95 -24.20 -3.20
N TYR A 717 -10.16 -25.23 -2.85
CA TYR A 717 -8.72 -25.24 -3.15
C TYR A 717 -8.48 -25.52 -4.63
N LEU A 718 -9.29 -26.38 -5.27
CA LEU A 718 -9.21 -26.59 -6.72
C LEU A 718 -9.45 -25.29 -7.49
N ALA A 719 -10.40 -24.46 -7.05
CA ALA A 719 -10.59 -23.12 -7.60
C ALA A 719 -9.32 -22.27 -7.57
N ALA A 720 -8.66 -22.23 -6.41
CA ALA A 720 -7.41 -21.52 -6.26
C ALA A 720 -6.27 -22.14 -7.10
N ILE A 721 -6.16 -23.47 -7.16
CA ILE A 721 -5.15 -24.18 -7.98
C ILE A 721 -5.30 -23.86 -9.47
N VAL A 722 -6.53 -23.78 -9.98
CA VAL A 722 -6.76 -23.45 -11.39
C VAL A 722 -6.30 -22.04 -11.75
N SER A 723 -6.42 -21.10 -10.81
CA SER A 723 -5.98 -19.71 -10.99
C SER A 723 -4.46 -19.54 -11.01
N LEU A 724 -3.68 -20.52 -10.56
CA LEU A 724 -2.22 -20.47 -10.59
C LEU A 724 -1.70 -20.41 -12.04
N ASP A 725 -0.45 -19.95 -12.21
CA ASP A 725 0.24 -20.06 -13.49
C ASP A 725 0.49 -21.54 -13.88
N ALA A 726 1.03 -21.78 -15.08
CA ALA A 726 1.23 -23.16 -15.54
C ALA A 726 2.27 -23.94 -14.71
N PRO A 727 3.47 -23.40 -14.42
CA PRO A 727 4.46 -24.10 -13.59
C PRO A 727 3.94 -24.45 -12.19
N MET A 728 3.31 -23.49 -11.49
CA MET A 728 2.83 -23.73 -10.13
C MET A 728 1.63 -24.67 -10.10
N ARG A 729 0.74 -24.61 -11.09
CA ARG A 729 -0.37 -25.58 -11.20
C ARG A 729 0.15 -27.00 -11.42
N ALA A 730 1.25 -27.17 -12.17
CA ALA A 730 1.89 -28.48 -12.35
C ALA A 730 2.49 -28.99 -11.03
N LEU A 731 3.10 -28.11 -10.22
CA LEU A 731 3.56 -28.45 -8.87
C LEU A 731 2.39 -28.88 -7.97
N ALA A 732 1.31 -28.10 -7.94
CA ALA A 732 0.12 -28.43 -7.16
C ALA A 732 -0.46 -29.80 -7.54
N ALA A 733 -0.52 -30.11 -8.84
CA ALA A 733 -0.94 -31.43 -9.31
C ALA A 733 0.01 -32.54 -8.84
N ARG A 734 1.33 -32.31 -8.84
CA ARG A 734 2.32 -33.27 -8.35
C ARG A 734 2.16 -33.54 -6.85
N VAL A 735 1.96 -32.50 -6.04
CA VAL A 735 1.70 -32.61 -4.60
C VAL A 735 0.41 -33.39 -4.32
N LEU A 736 -0.68 -33.08 -5.02
CA LEU A 736 -1.94 -33.79 -4.87
C LEU A 736 -1.85 -35.25 -5.33
N ARG A 737 -1.07 -35.55 -6.37
CA ARG A 737 -0.81 -36.93 -6.81
C ARG A 737 -0.02 -37.71 -5.75
N ALA A 738 1.00 -37.11 -5.13
CA ALA A 738 1.71 -37.73 -4.02
C ALA A 738 0.74 -38.03 -2.87
N ARG A 739 -0.11 -37.06 -2.52
CA ARG A 739 -1.14 -37.21 -1.48
C ARG A 739 -2.23 -38.26 -1.81
N ALA A 740 -2.43 -38.57 -3.08
CA ALA A 740 -3.31 -39.66 -3.51
C ALA A 740 -2.71 -41.05 -3.21
N GLY A 741 -1.39 -41.15 -3.07
CA GLY A 741 -0.66 -42.37 -2.71
C GLY A 741 -0.47 -42.54 -1.20
N PRO A 742 0.26 -43.60 -0.78
CA PRO A 742 0.64 -43.79 0.63
C PRO A 742 1.65 -42.71 1.07
N PRO A 743 1.69 -42.35 2.37
CA PRO A 743 2.72 -41.47 2.92
C PRO A 743 4.11 -42.15 2.90
N PRO A 744 5.22 -41.38 2.92
CA PRO A 744 5.29 -39.91 3.05
C PRO A 744 4.94 -39.16 1.75
N TRP A 745 4.41 -37.93 1.88
CA TRP A 745 3.91 -37.13 0.76
C TRP A 745 4.79 -35.92 0.38
N ASP A 746 5.92 -35.72 1.05
CA ASP A 746 6.79 -34.53 0.99
C ASP A 746 7.73 -34.45 -0.24
N LEU A 747 7.46 -35.25 -1.28
CA LEU A 747 8.23 -35.32 -2.52
C LEU A 747 9.75 -35.48 -2.30
N ARG A 748 10.20 -36.12 -1.20
CA ARG A 748 11.63 -36.28 -0.89
C ARG A 748 12.44 -36.97 -1.99
N ASP A 749 11.80 -37.79 -2.82
CA ASP A 749 12.41 -38.49 -3.96
C ASP A 749 12.56 -37.62 -5.22
N ALA A 750 12.07 -36.37 -5.21
CA ALA A 750 12.34 -35.44 -6.30
C ALA A 750 13.86 -35.21 -6.43
N PRO A 751 14.44 -35.20 -7.64
CA PRO A 751 15.89 -35.07 -7.82
C PRO A 751 16.50 -33.87 -7.09
N GLU A 752 15.80 -32.73 -7.08
CA GLU A 752 16.21 -31.50 -6.41
C GLU A 752 16.20 -31.65 -4.88
N ASN A 753 15.13 -32.25 -4.32
CA ASN A 753 15.02 -32.55 -2.90
C ASN A 753 16.07 -33.59 -2.47
N ALA A 754 16.22 -34.70 -3.21
CA ALA A 754 17.20 -35.74 -2.92
C ALA A 754 18.64 -35.21 -2.97
N THR A 755 18.95 -34.35 -3.94
CA THR A 755 20.26 -33.68 -4.03
C THR A 755 20.49 -32.78 -2.83
N PHE A 756 19.49 -31.98 -2.45
CA PHE A 756 19.58 -31.11 -1.27
C PHE A 756 19.82 -31.93 0.02
N LEU A 757 19.04 -32.99 0.25
CA LEU A 757 19.19 -33.87 1.40
C LEU A 757 20.57 -34.54 1.42
N LYS A 758 21.04 -35.06 0.28
CA LYS A 758 22.37 -35.67 0.18
C LYS A 758 23.47 -34.68 0.62
N ARG A 759 23.41 -33.43 0.12
CA ARG A 759 24.39 -32.38 0.50
C ARG A 759 24.37 -32.08 2.00
N LEU A 760 23.20 -32.06 2.63
CA LEU A 760 23.11 -31.84 4.08
C LEU A 760 23.64 -33.02 4.89
N GLY A 761 23.37 -34.26 4.43
CA GLY A 761 23.94 -35.47 5.04
C GLY A 761 25.46 -35.51 4.96
N GLU A 762 26.04 -35.11 3.82
CA GLU A 762 27.50 -34.96 3.65
C GLU A 762 28.12 -33.90 4.58
N ARG A 763 27.33 -32.94 5.06
CA ARG A 763 27.72 -31.95 6.08
C ARG A 763 27.52 -32.43 7.52
N GLY A 764 27.08 -33.67 7.72
CA GLY A 764 26.84 -34.25 9.04
C GLY A 764 25.50 -33.88 9.67
N VAL A 765 24.59 -33.22 8.95
CA VAL A 765 23.24 -32.93 9.46
C VAL A 765 22.44 -34.23 9.51
N ARG A 766 21.89 -34.56 10.69
CA ARG A 766 21.02 -35.73 10.88
C ARG A 766 19.61 -35.39 10.42
N LEU A 767 19.20 -35.93 9.27
CA LEU A 767 17.95 -35.53 8.59
C LEU A 767 16.69 -36.24 9.12
N ALA A 768 16.81 -37.39 9.79
CA ALA A 768 15.64 -38.15 10.26
C ALA A 768 14.69 -37.34 11.15
N PRO A 769 15.15 -36.52 12.13
CA PRO A 769 14.26 -35.68 12.92
C PRO A 769 13.49 -34.63 12.10
N TRP A 770 14.04 -34.17 10.98
CA TRP A 770 13.39 -33.21 10.07
C TRP A 770 12.35 -33.88 9.18
N LEU A 771 12.69 -35.05 8.63
CA LEU A 771 11.85 -35.76 7.67
C LEU A 771 10.70 -36.52 8.34
N ASP A 772 10.99 -37.17 9.47
CA ASP A 772 10.13 -38.15 10.12
C ASP A 772 9.85 -37.78 11.60
N GLY A 773 10.05 -36.50 11.94
CA GLY A 773 9.86 -35.95 13.28
C GLY A 773 8.43 -36.17 13.79
N LYS A 774 8.31 -36.75 14.98
CA LYS A 774 7.01 -37.06 15.59
C LYS A 774 6.42 -35.86 16.33
N SER A 775 5.09 -35.82 16.41
CA SER A 775 4.41 -34.87 17.27
C SER A 775 4.69 -35.15 18.75
N ALA A 776 4.82 -34.10 19.54
CA ALA A 776 5.00 -34.14 20.98
C ALA A 776 3.80 -33.49 21.68
N ALA A 777 3.35 -34.12 22.77
CA ALA A 777 2.37 -33.51 23.67
C ALA A 777 3.07 -32.45 24.53
N VAL A 778 2.56 -31.22 24.50
CA VAL A 778 3.06 -30.10 25.31
C VAL A 778 1.92 -29.47 26.10
N ARG A 779 2.25 -28.80 27.20
CA ARG A 779 1.30 -27.99 27.95
C ARG A 779 1.52 -26.51 27.61
N ALA A 780 0.46 -25.84 27.16
CA ALA A 780 0.42 -24.41 26.91
C ALA A 780 0.45 -23.60 28.23
N GLU A 781 0.72 -22.29 28.15
CA GLU A 781 0.77 -21.41 29.33
C GLU A 781 -0.58 -21.34 30.06
N ASN A 782 -1.69 -21.35 29.33
CA ASN A 782 -3.05 -21.47 29.87
C ASN A 782 -3.41 -22.86 30.44
N GLY A 783 -2.46 -23.80 30.49
CA GLY A 783 -2.65 -25.17 30.99
C GLY A 783 -3.25 -26.16 29.98
N GLN A 784 -3.67 -25.71 28.80
CA GLN A 784 -4.24 -26.56 27.76
C GLN A 784 -3.20 -27.58 27.25
N ARG A 785 -3.61 -28.84 27.06
CA ARG A 785 -2.78 -29.86 26.42
C ARG A 785 -2.84 -29.71 24.91
N LEU A 786 -1.69 -29.59 24.27
CA LEU A 786 -1.56 -29.44 22.82
C LEU A 786 -0.71 -30.57 22.25
N MET A 787 -1.00 -30.98 21.02
CA MET A 787 -0.15 -31.84 20.21
C MET A 787 0.60 -30.96 19.20
N VAL A 788 1.93 -30.91 19.28
CA VAL A 788 2.78 -30.06 18.44
C VAL A 788 3.71 -30.92 17.60
N GLY A 789 3.69 -30.75 16.27
CA GLY A 789 4.57 -31.48 15.37
C GLY A 789 4.48 -31.00 13.94
N PHE A 790 5.27 -31.61 13.07
CA PHE A 790 5.17 -31.37 11.63
C PHE A 790 3.81 -31.82 11.09
N GLU A 791 3.28 -31.04 10.15
CA GLU A 791 2.16 -31.43 9.33
C GLU A 791 2.68 -32.06 8.03
N ASP A 792 2.29 -33.30 7.78
CA ASP A 792 2.72 -34.06 6.62
C ASP A 792 1.63 -34.13 5.55
N ASP A 793 0.34 -33.94 5.90
CA ASP A 793 -0.76 -33.94 4.95
C ASP A 793 -0.75 -32.64 4.12
N PRO A 794 -0.45 -32.69 2.80
CA PRO A 794 -0.46 -31.50 1.97
C PRO A 794 -1.82 -30.79 1.95
N LEU A 795 -2.94 -31.50 2.16
CA LEU A 795 -4.25 -30.87 2.26
C LEU A 795 -4.37 -29.99 3.50
N ALA A 796 -3.78 -30.41 4.62
CA ALA A 796 -3.72 -29.62 5.84
C ALA A 796 -2.70 -28.47 5.72
N ILE A 797 -1.63 -28.63 4.95
CA ILE A 797 -0.69 -27.54 4.62
C ILE A 797 -1.38 -26.47 3.74
N MET A 798 -2.20 -26.87 2.75
CA MET A 798 -3.01 -25.93 1.95
C MET A 798 -4.00 -25.11 2.80
N GLU A 799 -4.38 -25.64 3.96
CA GLU A 799 -5.24 -24.97 4.95
C GLU A 799 -4.49 -23.96 5.83
N MET A 800 -3.15 -23.91 5.77
CA MET A 800 -2.35 -23.11 6.70
C MET A 800 -2.84 -21.67 6.73
N GLY A 801 -3.09 -21.08 5.56
CA GLY A 801 -3.56 -19.71 5.44
C GLY A 801 -4.94 -19.48 6.03
N ALA A 802 -5.87 -20.39 5.73
CA ALA A 802 -7.27 -20.32 6.12
C ALA A 802 -7.46 -20.38 7.64
N HIS A 803 -6.62 -21.13 8.35
CA HIS A 803 -6.66 -21.18 9.82
C HIS A 803 -6.40 -19.81 10.47
N PHE A 804 -5.69 -18.88 9.82
CA PHE A 804 -5.28 -17.61 10.43
C PHE A 804 -5.57 -16.39 9.55
N GLU A 805 -6.44 -16.55 8.54
CA GLU A 805 -6.87 -15.49 7.61
C GLU A 805 -5.70 -14.71 6.96
N THR A 806 -4.59 -15.40 6.68
CA THR A 806 -3.38 -14.77 6.10
C THR A 806 -3.47 -14.69 4.57
N CYS A 807 -2.50 -14.01 3.93
CA CYS A 807 -2.36 -13.96 2.46
C CYS A 807 -2.13 -15.33 1.79
N LEU A 808 -1.87 -16.39 2.58
CA LEU A 808 -1.79 -17.78 2.15
C LEU A 808 -3.16 -18.50 2.15
N SER A 809 -4.26 -17.82 2.44
CA SER A 809 -5.60 -18.41 2.37
C SER A 809 -5.98 -18.71 0.92
N PRO A 810 -6.87 -19.68 0.64
CA PRO A 810 -7.36 -19.94 -0.72
C PRO A 810 -7.92 -18.66 -1.34
N GLY A 811 -7.48 -18.33 -2.55
CA GLY A 811 -7.83 -17.07 -3.23
C GLY A 811 -6.95 -15.87 -2.85
N GLY A 812 -6.11 -15.98 -1.81
CA GLY A 812 -5.10 -14.99 -1.45
C GLY A 812 -3.99 -14.89 -2.50
N PHE A 813 -3.41 -13.70 -2.65
CA PHE A 813 -2.39 -13.44 -3.68
C PHE A 813 -1.09 -14.25 -3.49
N ASN A 814 -0.81 -14.73 -2.27
CA ASN A 814 0.34 -15.59 -1.96
C ASN A 814 -0.03 -17.07 -1.83
N TYR A 815 -1.26 -17.47 -2.19
CA TYR A 815 -1.71 -18.86 -2.05
C TYR A 815 -0.80 -19.87 -2.78
N PHE A 816 -0.12 -19.47 -3.86
CA PHE A 816 0.84 -20.32 -4.57
C PHE A 816 1.92 -20.91 -3.64
N SER A 817 2.32 -20.20 -2.59
CA SER A 817 3.40 -20.60 -1.69
C SER A 817 3.05 -21.82 -0.83
N VAL A 818 1.77 -22.13 -0.61
CA VAL A 818 1.39 -23.33 0.16
C VAL A 818 1.84 -24.63 -0.51
N PHE A 819 1.93 -24.63 -1.85
CA PHE A 819 2.44 -25.78 -2.60
C PHE A 819 3.96 -25.88 -2.52
N ALA A 820 4.67 -24.76 -2.47
CA ALA A 820 6.11 -24.77 -2.19
C ALA A 820 6.39 -25.31 -0.78
N ASN A 821 5.60 -24.90 0.22
CA ASN A 821 5.72 -25.39 1.60
C ASN A 821 5.42 -26.89 1.75
N ALA A 822 4.64 -27.48 0.84
CA ALA A 822 4.35 -28.91 0.83
C ALA A 822 5.33 -29.72 -0.05
N ALA A 823 5.92 -29.11 -1.07
CA ALA A 823 6.74 -29.80 -2.07
C ALA A 823 8.24 -29.73 -1.80
N ASP A 824 8.73 -28.60 -1.30
CA ASP A 824 10.16 -28.42 -1.06
C ASP A 824 10.51 -29.02 0.30
N VAL A 825 11.34 -30.05 0.30
CA VAL A 825 11.65 -30.81 1.52
C VAL A 825 12.37 -29.96 2.58
N ASN A 826 12.93 -28.82 2.19
CA ASN A 826 13.55 -27.85 3.10
C ASN A 826 12.56 -26.89 3.77
N LYS A 827 11.25 -27.08 3.59
CA LYS A 827 10.20 -26.30 4.25
C LYS A 827 9.28 -27.26 5.00
N ARG A 828 8.95 -26.94 6.25
CA ARG A 828 8.02 -27.75 7.06
C ARG A 828 7.07 -26.86 7.84
N VAL A 829 5.78 -27.18 7.80
CA VAL A 829 4.77 -26.51 8.64
C VAL A 829 4.65 -27.28 9.94
N VAL A 830 4.68 -26.57 11.06
CA VAL A 830 4.42 -27.11 12.39
C VAL A 830 3.05 -26.61 12.84
N TYR A 831 2.19 -27.53 13.26
CA TYR A 831 0.90 -27.20 13.88
C TYR A 831 0.89 -27.55 15.35
N ALA A 832 0.19 -26.72 16.13
CA ALA A 832 -0.30 -27.06 17.45
C ALA A 832 -1.79 -27.37 17.36
N ARG A 833 -2.19 -28.57 17.77
CA ARG A 833 -3.59 -29.03 17.80
C ARG A 833 -4.07 -29.19 19.24
N ASP A 834 -5.31 -28.79 19.51
CA ASP A 834 -5.95 -29.07 20.80
C ASP A 834 -6.43 -30.53 20.90
N GLU A 835 -7.04 -30.90 22.04
CA GLU A 835 -7.58 -32.25 22.26
C GLU A 835 -8.72 -32.61 21.29
N ALA A 836 -9.38 -31.62 20.68
CA ALA A 836 -10.38 -31.82 19.64
C ALA A 836 -9.77 -31.90 18.23
N GLY A 837 -8.44 -31.86 18.10
CA GLY A 837 -7.71 -31.89 16.84
C GLY A 837 -7.73 -30.56 16.06
N ARG A 838 -8.30 -29.49 16.63
CA ARG A 838 -8.36 -28.17 15.99
C ARG A 838 -7.00 -27.50 16.03
N VAL A 839 -6.59 -26.90 14.93
CA VAL A 839 -5.34 -26.13 14.85
C VAL A 839 -5.51 -24.85 15.67
N VAL A 840 -4.67 -24.66 16.69
CA VAL A 840 -4.64 -23.47 17.54
C VAL A 840 -3.37 -22.62 17.39
N GLY A 841 -2.34 -23.19 16.77
CA GLY A 841 -1.09 -22.52 16.45
C GLY A 841 -0.41 -23.11 15.20
N ARG A 842 0.38 -22.29 14.51
CA ARG A 842 1.05 -22.59 13.24
C ARG A 842 2.37 -21.85 13.15
N VAL A 843 3.43 -22.53 12.71
CA VAL A 843 4.68 -21.87 12.28
C VAL A 843 5.26 -22.59 11.06
N LEU A 844 5.86 -21.83 10.14
CA LEU A 844 6.66 -22.40 9.06
C LEU A 844 8.12 -22.43 9.52
N LEU A 845 8.80 -23.55 9.29
CA LEU A 845 10.23 -23.70 9.47
C LEU A 845 10.89 -23.91 8.11
N GLY A 846 12.09 -23.37 7.95
CA GLY A 846 12.91 -23.55 6.76
C GLY A 846 14.28 -24.12 7.12
N LEU A 847 14.87 -24.87 6.21
CA LEU A 847 16.23 -25.39 6.31
C LEU A 847 17.08 -24.72 5.23
N THR A 848 18.14 -24.02 5.64
CA THR A 848 19.05 -23.34 4.72
C THR A 848 19.96 -24.36 4.00
N ASP A 849 20.61 -23.96 2.91
CA ASP A 849 21.62 -24.80 2.24
C ASP A 849 22.82 -25.17 3.13
N GLY A 850 23.07 -24.39 4.18
CA GLY A 850 24.08 -24.69 5.21
C GLY A 850 23.59 -25.67 6.28
N GLY A 851 22.31 -26.05 6.28
CA GLY A 851 21.72 -26.98 7.24
C GLY A 851 21.18 -26.33 8.52
N GLY A 852 21.21 -25.00 8.64
CA GLY A 852 20.62 -24.30 9.78
C GLY A 852 19.11 -24.10 9.64
N ILE A 853 18.38 -24.16 10.76
CA ILE A 853 16.93 -24.03 10.82
C ILE A 853 16.54 -22.57 11.01
N VAL A 854 15.79 -22.01 10.07
CA VAL A 854 15.17 -20.69 10.23
C VAL A 854 13.70 -20.84 10.61
N THR A 855 13.20 -19.93 11.45
CA THR A 855 11.80 -19.94 11.90
C THR A 855 11.07 -18.73 11.33
N PHE A 856 9.88 -18.91 10.77
CA PHE A 856 9.04 -17.80 10.33
C PHE A 856 8.10 -17.33 11.44
N HIS A 857 7.24 -16.36 11.15
CA HIS A 857 6.33 -15.82 12.16
C HIS A 857 5.40 -16.91 12.76
N PRO A 858 5.37 -17.09 14.09
CA PRO A 858 4.44 -18.01 14.75
C PRO A 858 3.05 -17.38 14.90
N TYR A 859 2.03 -18.05 14.40
CA TYR A 859 0.62 -17.63 14.49
C TYR A 859 -0.11 -18.46 15.55
N ALA A 860 -0.99 -17.82 16.33
CA ALA A 860 -1.86 -18.49 17.30
C ALA A 860 -3.21 -17.77 17.41
N HIS A 861 -4.28 -18.52 17.68
CA HIS A 861 -5.63 -17.95 17.87
C HIS A 861 -5.77 -17.16 19.19
N ALA A 862 -4.95 -17.50 20.18
CA ALA A 862 -4.97 -16.93 21.52
C ALA A 862 -3.54 -16.69 22.00
N LYS A 863 -3.26 -15.50 22.55
CA LYS A 863 -1.91 -15.14 23.04
C LYS A 863 -1.52 -15.95 24.26
N GLU A 864 -2.51 -16.32 25.08
CA GLU A 864 -2.42 -17.06 26.33
C GLU A 864 -1.94 -18.51 26.14
N ILE A 865 -1.84 -18.99 24.90
CA ILE A 865 -1.24 -20.28 24.59
C ILE A 865 0.29 -20.26 24.83
N GLY A 866 0.92 -19.09 24.72
CA GLY A 866 2.39 -19.00 24.78
C GLY A 866 3.06 -19.66 23.58
N PHE A 867 2.43 -19.63 22.41
CA PHE A 867 2.85 -20.44 21.26
C PHE A 867 4.29 -20.12 20.79
N GLY A 868 4.75 -18.87 20.93
CA GLY A 868 6.14 -18.51 20.62
C GLY A 868 7.18 -19.28 21.45
N GLU A 869 6.93 -19.47 22.76
CA GLU A 869 7.84 -20.23 23.64
C GLU A 869 7.74 -21.74 23.39
N ILE A 870 6.56 -22.24 22.98
CA ILE A 870 6.41 -23.62 22.50
C ILE A 870 7.26 -23.85 21.24
N VAL A 871 7.16 -22.95 20.26
CA VAL A 871 7.94 -23.01 19.03
C VAL A 871 9.44 -22.92 19.32
N ARG A 872 9.87 -22.00 20.19
CA ARG A 872 11.27 -21.90 20.61
C ARG A 872 11.81 -23.23 21.15
N ARG A 873 11.11 -23.86 22.09
CA ARG A 873 11.52 -25.15 22.67
C ARG A 873 11.54 -26.25 21.61
N PHE A 874 10.54 -26.29 20.74
CA PHE A 874 10.46 -27.25 19.64
C PHE A 874 11.67 -27.12 18.69
N VAL A 875 11.99 -25.89 18.27
CA VAL A 875 13.10 -25.61 17.34
C VAL A 875 14.45 -25.93 17.97
N LEU A 876 14.68 -25.60 19.25
CA LEU A 876 15.93 -25.94 19.95
C LEU A 876 16.11 -27.45 20.08
N ALA A 877 15.07 -28.19 20.46
CA ALA A 877 15.11 -29.65 20.54
C ALA A 877 15.33 -30.30 19.17
N LEU A 878 14.71 -29.75 18.12
CA LEU A 878 14.90 -30.20 16.74
C LEU A 878 16.33 -29.95 16.26
N ALA A 879 16.88 -28.75 16.50
CA ALA A 879 18.24 -28.40 16.12
C ALA A 879 19.26 -29.34 16.78
N ASP A 880 19.12 -29.59 18.09
CA ASP A 880 19.94 -30.54 18.83
C ASP A 880 19.84 -31.96 18.25
N ALA A 881 18.62 -32.47 18.05
CA ALA A 881 18.40 -33.78 17.46
C ALA A 881 18.99 -33.92 16.05
N MET A 882 18.98 -32.84 15.26
CA MET A 882 19.57 -32.81 13.92
C MET A 882 21.09 -32.63 13.93
N GLY A 883 21.70 -32.30 15.07
CA GLY A 883 23.12 -31.92 15.12
C GLY A 883 23.40 -30.63 14.33
N THR A 884 22.46 -29.68 14.38
CA THR A 884 22.55 -28.38 13.70
C THR A 884 22.14 -27.25 14.66
N MET A 885 21.87 -26.07 14.14
CA MET A 885 21.45 -24.90 14.90
C MET A 885 20.21 -24.23 14.31
N ASP A 886 19.50 -23.54 15.18
CA ASP A 886 18.57 -22.48 14.82
C ASP A 886 19.32 -21.23 14.33
N LEU A 887 18.75 -20.50 13.38
CA LEU A 887 19.30 -19.27 12.82
C LEU A 887 18.29 -18.13 12.93
N PRO A 888 18.75 -16.91 13.28
CA PRO A 888 17.88 -15.73 13.35
C PRO A 888 17.49 -15.24 11.94
N SER A 889 18.31 -15.52 10.94
CA SER A 889 17.97 -15.34 9.52
C SER A 889 18.74 -16.29 8.61
N GLY A 890 18.31 -16.40 7.35
CA GLY A 890 18.98 -17.20 6.33
C GLY A 890 18.06 -17.44 5.14
N ASP A 891 18.65 -17.67 3.97
CA ASP A 891 17.91 -17.93 2.74
C ASP A 891 17.50 -19.40 2.67
N VAL A 892 16.21 -19.64 2.37
CA VAL A 892 15.67 -20.98 2.13
C VAL A 892 15.56 -21.20 0.63
N ALA A 893 16.36 -22.11 0.09
CA ALA A 893 16.39 -22.38 -1.33
C ALA A 893 15.02 -22.85 -1.87
N ARG A 894 14.70 -22.48 -3.11
CA ARG A 894 13.66 -23.14 -3.91
C ARG A 894 14.22 -24.45 -4.42
N LEU A 895 13.47 -25.55 -4.25
CA LEU A 895 13.90 -26.87 -4.70
C LEU A 895 13.07 -27.32 -5.90
N VAL A 896 11.93 -27.95 -5.64
CA VAL A 896 10.99 -28.40 -6.67
C VAL A 896 10.08 -27.27 -7.11
N SER A 897 9.82 -26.31 -6.21
CA SER A 897 8.93 -25.20 -6.48
C SER A 897 9.53 -24.17 -7.46
N PRO A 898 8.74 -23.67 -8.43
CA PRO A 898 9.22 -22.61 -9.32
C PRO A 898 9.27 -21.25 -8.60
N ASP A 899 8.44 -21.06 -7.58
CA ASP A 899 8.37 -19.84 -6.79
C ASP A 899 7.84 -20.09 -5.38
N TRP A 900 8.13 -19.20 -4.46
CA TRP A 900 7.57 -19.21 -3.10
C TRP A 900 7.58 -17.82 -2.47
N TYR A 901 6.70 -17.62 -1.49
CA TYR A 901 6.62 -16.38 -0.73
C TYR A 901 7.44 -16.49 0.56
N ASP A 902 8.45 -15.62 0.66
CA ASP A 902 9.33 -15.46 1.83
C ASP A 902 9.03 -14.10 2.50
N ASP A 903 8.48 -14.12 3.71
CA ASP A 903 8.20 -12.93 4.53
C ASP A 903 9.32 -12.61 5.53
N GLY A 904 10.43 -13.33 5.46
CA GLY A 904 11.60 -13.17 6.29
C GLY A 904 11.50 -13.94 7.61
N PRO A 905 12.55 -14.68 7.99
CA PRO A 905 12.60 -15.38 9.27
C PRO A 905 12.63 -14.45 10.48
N ARG A 906 12.29 -15.02 11.64
CA ARG A 906 12.25 -14.40 12.96
C ARG A 906 13.14 -15.18 13.92
N ASP A 907 13.98 -14.45 14.64
CA ASP A 907 14.77 -14.96 15.76
C ASP A 907 13.86 -15.24 16.97
N VAL A 908 13.24 -16.43 17.00
CA VAL A 908 12.35 -16.86 18.08
C VAL A 908 13.11 -17.41 19.30
N THR A 909 14.38 -17.80 19.13
CA THR A 909 15.19 -18.40 20.19
C THR A 909 15.97 -17.36 20.98
N GLY A 910 16.28 -16.22 20.34
CA GLY A 910 17.14 -15.19 20.89
C GLY A 910 18.60 -15.63 21.01
N ARG A 911 18.99 -16.76 20.40
CA ARG A 911 20.32 -17.37 20.57
C ARG A 911 21.45 -16.43 20.15
N PHE A 912 21.19 -15.57 19.17
CA PHE A 912 22.13 -14.58 18.65
C PHE A 912 21.79 -13.15 19.06
N ALA A 913 20.96 -12.96 20.09
CA ALA A 913 20.66 -11.63 20.62
C ALA A 913 21.93 -10.88 21.06
N PHE A 914 22.97 -11.61 21.47
CA PHE A 914 24.27 -11.03 21.82
C PHE A 914 25.04 -10.45 20.62
N LEU A 915 24.67 -10.73 19.37
CA LEU A 915 25.26 -10.11 18.18
C LEU A 915 24.49 -8.86 17.71
N ARG A 916 23.34 -8.56 18.31
CA ARG A 916 22.56 -7.38 17.94
C ARG A 916 23.30 -6.10 18.33
N ALA A 917 23.17 -5.07 17.49
CA ALA A 917 23.73 -3.76 17.77
C ALA A 917 23.30 -3.27 19.15
N GLY A 918 24.27 -2.81 19.95
CA GLY A 918 24.06 -2.34 21.33
C GLY A 918 24.10 -3.43 22.41
N SER A 919 24.26 -4.71 22.06
CA SER A 919 24.57 -5.73 23.07
C SER A 919 25.95 -5.48 23.70
N GLU A 920 26.16 -6.02 24.91
CA GLU A 920 27.46 -5.96 25.59
C GLU A 920 28.57 -6.57 24.72
N PHE A 921 28.32 -7.73 24.10
CA PHE A 921 29.29 -8.37 23.22
C PHE A 921 29.58 -7.52 21.98
N SER A 922 28.54 -7.01 21.29
CA SER A 922 28.75 -6.13 20.13
C SER A 922 29.56 -4.89 20.50
N ALA A 923 29.27 -4.26 21.65
CA ALA A 923 30.03 -3.11 22.12
C ALA A 923 31.50 -3.44 22.46
N SER A 924 31.78 -4.68 22.86
CA SER A 924 33.15 -5.14 23.14
C SER A 924 33.98 -5.44 21.90
N LEU A 925 33.36 -5.74 20.73
CA LEU A 925 34.06 -6.12 19.49
C LEU A 925 35.11 -5.10 19.04
N ALA A 926 34.88 -3.81 19.30
CA ALA A 926 35.81 -2.74 18.95
C ALA A 926 37.15 -2.82 19.73
N LYS A 927 37.18 -3.57 20.84
CA LYS A 927 38.32 -3.64 21.78
C LYS A 927 38.94 -5.03 21.91
N LEU A 928 38.22 -6.09 21.55
CA LEU A 928 38.70 -7.46 21.69
C LEU A 928 39.89 -7.74 20.75
N ALA A 929 40.89 -8.44 21.28
CA ALA A 929 41.92 -9.06 20.45
C ALA A 929 41.31 -10.23 19.63
N PRO A 930 41.89 -10.60 18.47
CA PRO A 930 41.38 -11.70 17.64
C PRO A 930 41.13 -13.01 18.39
N ASP A 931 42.09 -13.46 19.21
CA ASP A 931 41.97 -14.74 19.94
C ASP A 931 40.87 -14.68 21.02
N GLU A 932 40.77 -13.55 21.73
CA GLU A 932 39.71 -13.30 22.71
C GLU A 932 38.33 -13.26 22.06
N PHE A 933 38.22 -12.69 20.85
CA PHE A 933 36.99 -12.67 20.09
C PHE A 933 36.50 -14.08 19.77
N PHE A 934 37.36 -14.98 19.29
CA PHE A 934 36.95 -16.34 18.97
C PHE A 934 36.51 -17.10 20.22
N LEU A 935 37.23 -16.95 21.34
CA LEU A 935 36.86 -17.55 22.63
C LEU A 935 35.51 -17.03 23.15
N GLU A 936 35.28 -15.71 23.11
CA GLU A 936 34.02 -15.13 23.57
C GLU A 936 32.85 -15.44 22.61
N LEU A 937 33.10 -15.48 21.30
CA LEU A 937 32.10 -15.92 20.33
C LEU A 937 31.71 -17.39 20.58
N GLU A 938 32.69 -18.28 20.79
CA GLU A 938 32.45 -19.69 21.11
C GLU A 938 31.64 -19.81 22.42
N LYS A 939 32.07 -19.14 23.49
CA LYS A 939 31.38 -19.11 24.78
C LYS A 939 29.93 -18.63 24.65
N ARG A 940 29.70 -17.48 24.01
CA ARG A 940 28.35 -16.87 23.90
C ARG A 940 27.45 -17.55 22.89
N SER A 941 28.02 -18.21 21.87
CA SER A 941 27.27 -19.04 20.92
C SER A 941 26.98 -20.46 21.44
N SER A 942 27.28 -20.77 22.70
CA SER A 942 27.12 -22.11 23.29
C SER A 942 28.00 -23.17 22.61
N GLY A 943 29.28 -22.84 22.39
CA GLY A 943 30.31 -23.76 21.89
C GLY A 943 30.42 -23.88 20.38
N ILE A 944 29.69 -23.08 19.59
CA ILE A 944 29.71 -23.22 18.12
C ILE A 944 30.87 -22.43 17.49
N GLY A 945 31.14 -21.24 18.02
CA GLY A 945 32.18 -20.35 17.49
C GLY A 945 31.86 -19.77 16.10
N LEU A 946 32.91 -19.43 15.35
CA LEU A 946 32.78 -18.90 13.99
C LEU A 946 32.69 -20.06 12.96
N THR A 947 31.53 -20.22 12.35
CA THR A 947 31.22 -21.23 11.33
C THR A 947 30.57 -20.57 10.12
N GLU A 948 30.35 -21.32 9.04
CA GLU A 948 29.59 -20.85 7.86
C GLU A 948 28.20 -20.32 8.23
N LEU A 949 27.60 -20.86 9.30
CA LEU A 949 26.27 -20.51 9.76
C LEU A 949 26.26 -19.25 10.66
N THR A 950 27.30 -19.04 11.47
CA THR A 950 27.40 -17.87 12.36
C THR A 950 28.04 -16.65 11.70
N LEU A 951 28.84 -16.87 10.65
CA LEU A 951 29.55 -15.83 9.91
C LEU A 951 28.65 -14.69 9.40
N PRO A 952 27.47 -14.92 8.79
CA PRO A 952 26.58 -13.85 8.36
C PRO A 952 26.30 -12.82 9.46
N PHE A 953 26.04 -13.29 10.68
CA PHE A 953 25.67 -12.44 11.81
C PHE A 953 26.86 -11.68 12.36
N VAL A 954 28.03 -12.33 12.41
CA VAL A 954 29.29 -11.69 12.80
C VAL A 954 29.64 -10.55 11.84
N LEU A 955 29.54 -10.78 10.53
CA LEU A 955 29.79 -9.73 9.52
C LEU A 955 28.72 -8.63 9.48
N SER A 956 27.55 -8.88 10.04
CA SER A 956 26.50 -7.87 10.18
C SER A 956 26.64 -7.02 11.44
N ALA A 957 27.53 -7.38 12.37
CA ALA A 957 27.78 -6.58 13.57
C ALA A 957 28.44 -5.24 13.20
N PRO A 958 27.81 -4.08 13.48
CA PRO A 958 28.35 -2.77 13.10
C PRO A 958 29.76 -2.52 13.67
N SER A 959 30.00 -2.96 14.91
CA SER A 959 31.28 -2.78 15.60
C SER A 959 32.45 -3.54 14.95
N LEU A 960 32.19 -4.48 14.03
CA LEU A 960 33.25 -5.15 13.28
C LEU A 960 33.97 -4.19 12.32
N SER A 961 33.27 -3.19 11.75
CA SER A 961 33.91 -2.19 10.88
C SER A 961 34.87 -1.25 11.63
N GLU A 962 34.76 -1.19 12.96
CA GLU A 962 35.59 -0.33 13.81
C GLU A 962 36.91 -0.99 14.23
N ASN A 963 37.06 -2.31 14.01
CA ASN A 963 38.26 -3.07 14.39
C ASN A 963 38.85 -3.85 13.20
N PRO A 964 39.77 -3.24 12.43
CA PRO A 964 40.38 -3.88 11.25
C PRO A 964 41.17 -5.15 11.55
N LEU A 965 41.80 -5.26 12.73
CA LEU A 965 42.53 -6.45 13.14
C LEU A 965 41.59 -7.63 13.34
N LEU A 966 40.45 -7.38 13.99
CA LEU A 966 39.41 -8.39 14.17
C LEU A 966 38.81 -8.81 12.84
N PHE A 967 38.50 -7.87 11.94
CA PHE A 967 38.02 -8.21 10.61
C PHE A 967 39.03 -9.07 9.83
N ALA A 968 40.33 -8.76 9.88
CA ALA A 968 41.36 -9.56 9.23
C ALA A 968 41.37 -11.02 9.75
N ALA A 969 41.17 -11.21 11.05
CA ALA A 969 41.07 -12.54 11.66
C ALA A 969 39.81 -13.30 11.23
N VAL A 970 38.64 -12.63 11.25
CA VAL A 970 37.38 -13.18 10.75
C VAL A 970 37.48 -13.54 9.25
N PHE A 971 38.13 -12.67 8.47
CA PHE A 971 38.35 -12.89 7.04
C PHE A 971 39.26 -14.11 6.79
N SER A 972 40.36 -14.24 7.53
CA SER A 972 41.25 -15.41 7.42
C SER A 972 40.55 -16.72 7.83
N ALA A 973 39.66 -16.67 8.82
CA ALA A 973 38.82 -17.82 9.16
C ALA A 973 37.82 -18.14 8.03
N MET A 974 37.20 -17.12 7.42
CA MET A 974 36.29 -17.27 6.29
C MET A 974 36.98 -17.85 5.03
N GLU A 975 38.26 -17.58 4.79
CA GLU A 975 39.02 -18.17 3.67
C GLU A 975 39.08 -19.70 3.74
N LYS A 976 39.11 -20.24 4.96
CA LYS A 976 39.14 -21.69 5.21
C LYS A 976 37.75 -22.34 5.06
N MET A 977 36.69 -21.54 4.94
CA MET A 977 35.32 -22.02 4.77
C MET A 977 35.00 -22.28 3.30
N SER A 978 34.59 -23.51 3.00
CA SER A 978 34.38 -23.99 1.63
C SER A 978 33.07 -23.48 1.04
N ALA A 979 32.06 -23.19 1.86
CA ALA A 979 30.70 -22.85 1.42
C ALA A 979 30.13 -21.59 2.08
N VAL A 980 30.88 -20.48 1.98
CA VAL A 980 30.40 -19.16 2.38
C VAL A 980 29.33 -18.64 1.40
N PRO A 981 28.13 -18.27 1.87
CA PRO A 981 27.08 -17.75 1.00
C PRO A 981 27.48 -16.46 0.27
N PRO A 982 26.96 -16.22 -0.95
CA PRO A 982 27.33 -15.05 -1.77
C PRO A 982 27.05 -13.70 -1.12
N PHE A 983 25.93 -13.55 -0.42
CA PHE A 983 25.60 -12.31 0.27
C PHE A 983 26.58 -12.02 1.43
N VAL A 984 27.11 -13.07 2.05
CA VAL A 984 28.14 -13.01 3.10
C VAL A 984 29.47 -12.56 2.48
N LEU A 985 29.85 -13.11 1.33
CA LEU A 985 31.01 -12.66 0.56
C LEU A 985 30.87 -11.20 0.13
N LEU A 986 29.69 -10.77 -0.31
CA LEU A 986 29.42 -9.39 -0.69
C LEU A 986 29.51 -8.45 0.53
N ARG A 987 29.01 -8.87 1.69
CA ARG A 987 29.15 -8.10 2.95
C ARG A 987 30.61 -8.01 3.40
N ALA A 988 31.34 -9.12 3.37
CA ALA A 988 32.78 -9.15 3.65
C ALA A 988 33.56 -8.22 2.72
N ALA A 989 33.21 -8.22 1.43
CA ALA A 989 33.82 -7.34 0.45
C ALA A 989 33.58 -5.86 0.75
N ARG A 990 32.34 -5.48 1.12
CA ARG A 990 32.01 -4.11 1.52
C ARG A 990 32.78 -3.68 2.76
N LEU A 991 32.82 -4.51 3.79
CA LEU A 991 33.59 -4.23 5.01
C LEU A 991 35.09 -4.06 4.71
N ALA A 992 35.67 -4.96 3.91
CA ALA A 992 37.05 -4.84 3.48
C ALA A 992 37.31 -3.55 2.70
N MET A 993 36.40 -3.12 1.81
CA MET A 993 36.53 -1.84 1.11
C MET A 993 36.44 -0.65 2.06
N GLU A 994 35.51 -0.66 3.02
CA GLU A 994 35.36 0.38 4.05
C GLU A 994 36.66 0.52 4.88
N MET A 995 37.40 -0.58 5.06
CA MET A 995 38.70 -0.62 5.73
C MET A 995 39.91 -0.33 4.81
N GLY A 996 39.69 0.06 3.55
CA GLY A 996 40.75 0.33 2.59
C GLY A 996 41.48 -0.92 2.06
N GLN A 997 40.91 -2.12 2.28
CA GLN A 997 41.47 -3.41 1.89
C GLN A 997 40.97 -3.88 0.52
N ALA A 998 40.79 -2.97 -0.45
CA ALA A 998 40.27 -3.29 -1.77
C ALA A 998 41.11 -4.37 -2.52
N HIS A 999 42.42 -4.43 -2.25
CA HIS A 999 43.31 -5.43 -2.83
C HIS A 999 42.98 -6.87 -2.35
N LEU A 1000 42.60 -7.05 -1.08
CA LEU A 1000 42.13 -8.35 -0.56
C LEU A 1000 40.83 -8.76 -1.23
N VAL A 1001 39.90 -7.82 -1.42
CA VAL A 1001 38.63 -8.06 -2.12
C VAL A 1001 38.88 -8.54 -3.55
N ASN A 1002 39.77 -7.85 -4.29
CA ASN A 1002 40.09 -8.23 -5.67
C ASN A 1002 40.72 -9.62 -5.76
N ARG A 1003 41.66 -9.92 -4.86
CA ARG A 1003 42.44 -11.16 -4.90
C ARG A 1003 41.60 -12.37 -4.47
N GLU A 1004 40.87 -12.26 -3.38
CA GLU A 1004 40.23 -13.41 -2.71
C GLU A 1004 38.72 -13.51 -2.97
N LEU A 1005 37.99 -12.39 -2.92
CA LEU A 1005 36.53 -12.41 -2.96
C LEU A 1005 35.95 -12.30 -4.37
N VAL A 1006 36.53 -11.44 -5.22
CA VAL A 1006 36.05 -11.26 -6.60
C VAL A 1006 36.02 -12.59 -7.37
N PRO A 1007 37.03 -13.48 -7.33
CA PRO A 1007 36.95 -14.78 -8.02
C PRO A 1007 35.81 -15.69 -7.51
N ARG A 1008 35.49 -15.64 -6.21
CA ARG A 1008 34.38 -16.42 -5.62
C ARG A 1008 33.03 -15.85 -6.05
N LEU A 1009 32.87 -14.53 -5.94
CA LEU A 1009 31.66 -13.82 -6.36
C LEU A 1009 31.43 -13.92 -7.88
N GLU A 1010 32.49 -13.89 -8.70
CA GLU A 1010 32.38 -14.03 -10.15
C GLU A 1010 31.88 -15.41 -10.52
N ARG A 1011 32.44 -16.48 -9.92
CA ARG A 1011 31.95 -17.86 -10.11
C ARG A 1011 30.47 -17.98 -9.76
N HIS A 1012 30.06 -17.44 -8.63
CA HIS A 1012 28.66 -17.46 -8.22
C HIS A 1012 27.75 -16.68 -9.18
N ALA A 1013 28.12 -15.45 -9.54
CA ALA A 1013 27.36 -14.63 -10.45
C ALA A 1013 27.23 -15.25 -11.86
N MET A 1014 28.28 -15.96 -12.32
CA MET A 1014 28.22 -16.75 -13.56
C MET A 1014 27.26 -17.94 -13.47
N GLN A 1015 27.20 -18.63 -12.32
CA GLN A 1015 26.24 -19.72 -12.09
C GLN A 1015 24.80 -19.20 -12.06
N LEU A 1016 24.56 -18.06 -11.40
CA LEU A 1016 23.26 -17.39 -11.41
C LEU A 1016 22.85 -17.01 -12.83
N PHE A 1017 23.76 -16.43 -13.61
CA PHE A 1017 23.48 -16.05 -14.99
C PHE A 1017 23.18 -17.27 -15.86
N ALA A 1018 23.94 -18.36 -15.73
CA ALA A 1018 23.69 -19.60 -16.46
C ALA A 1018 22.29 -20.17 -16.17
N THR A 1019 21.85 -20.08 -14.92
CA THR A 1019 20.58 -20.67 -14.44
C THR A 1019 19.38 -19.76 -14.71
N HIS A 1020 19.53 -18.45 -14.50
CA HIS A 1020 18.42 -17.49 -14.45
C HIS A 1020 18.49 -16.39 -15.51
N GLN A 1021 19.56 -16.33 -16.31
CA GLN A 1021 19.81 -15.25 -17.29
C GLN A 1021 19.80 -13.84 -16.66
N TRP A 1022 20.07 -13.74 -15.36
CA TRP A 1022 20.15 -12.50 -14.59
C TRP A 1022 21.43 -12.47 -13.75
N VAL A 1023 21.87 -11.26 -13.38
CA VAL A 1023 23.01 -11.04 -12.48
C VAL A 1023 22.61 -10.07 -11.37
N ASP A 1024 23.00 -10.38 -10.14
CA ASP A 1024 22.97 -9.43 -9.02
C ASP A 1024 23.82 -8.19 -9.30
N ILE A 1025 23.15 -7.05 -9.49
CA ILE A 1025 23.80 -5.76 -9.78
C ILE A 1025 24.70 -5.29 -8.64
N GLY A 1026 24.45 -5.71 -7.40
CA GLY A 1026 25.31 -5.43 -6.25
C GLY A 1026 26.70 -6.05 -6.40
N ILE A 1027 26.79 -7.26 -6.97
CA ILE A 1027 28.07 -7.91 -7.30
C ILE A 1027 28.78 -7.15 -8.43
N VAL A 1028 28.05 -6.74 -9.47
CA VAL A 1028 28.62 -5.98 -10.58
C VAL A 1028 29.17 -4.63 -10.10
N ARG A 1029 28.43 -3.90 -9.26
CA ARG A 1029 28.89 -2.63 -8.68
C ARG A 1029 30.16 -2.81 -7.84
N LEU A 1030 30.24 -3.88 -7.04
CA LEU A 1030 31.48 -4.22 -6.33
C LEU A 1030 32.65 -4.41 -7.31
N PHE A 1031 32.44 -5.13 -8.41
CA PHE A 1031 33.50 -5.32 -9.41
C PHE A 1031 33.92 -4.01 -10.07
N VAL A 1032 32.97 -3.11 -10.35
CA VAL A 1032 33.28 -1.78 -10.90
C VAL A 1032 34.20 -1.00 -9.96
N GLU A 1033 33.98 -1.10 -8.65
CA GLU A 1033 34.75 -0.37 -7.65
C GLU A 1033 36.15 -0.94 -7.44
N VAL A 1034 36.29 -2.28 -7.46
CA VAL A 1034 37.50 -2.99 -7.04
C VAL A 1034 38.34 -3.52 -8.21
N ALA A 1035 37.70 -3.93 -9.31
CA ALA A 1035 38.31 -4.60 -10.45
C ALA A 1035 37.57 -4.25 -11.77
N PRO A 1036 37.59 -2.97 -12.21
CA PRO A 1036 36.73 -2.49 -13.29
C PRO A 1036 36.96 -3.21 -14.63
N GLU A 1037 38.17 -3.70 -14.91
CA GLU A 1037 38.47 -4.54 -16.06
C GLU A 1037 37.74 -5.89 -16.01
N ARG A 1038 37.66 -6.51 -14.82
CA ARG A 1038 36.89 -7.75 -14.61
C ARG A 1038 35.39 -7.47 -14.69
N ALA A 1039 34.92 -6.33 -14.18
CA ALA A 1039 33.53 -5.92 -14.32
C ALA A 1039 33.10 -5.86 -15.80
N LEU A 1040 33.92 -5.26 -16.67
CA LEU A 1040 33.65 -5.21 -18.11
C LEU A 1040 33.69 -6.59 -18.77
N LEU A 1041 34.66 -7.44 -18.42
CA LEU A 1041 34.74 -8.81 -18.93
C LEU A 1041 33.52 -9.64 -18.49
N PHE A 1042 33.13 -9.51 -17.23
CA PHE A 1042 31.98 -10.18 -16.65
C PHE A 1042 30.68 -9.72 -17.32
N LEU A 1043 30.47 -8.41 -17.50
CA LEU A 1043 29.30 -7.87 -18.21
C LEU A 1043 29.24 -8.36 -19.66
N ARG A 1044 30.38 -8.52 -20.34
CA ARG A 1044 30.45 -9.09 -21.70
C ARG A 1044 30.07 -10.57 -21.74
N ARG A 1045 30.52 -11.35 -20.75
CA ARG A 1045 30.22 -12.79 -20.63
C ARG A 1045 28.75 -13.06 -20.26
N THR A 1046 28.13 -12.14 -19.54
CA THR A 1046 26.74 -12.23 -19.06
C THR A 1046 25.76 -11.39 -19.89
N ARG A 1047 26.02 -11.23 -21.19
CA ARG A 1047 25.11 -10.49 -22.08
C ARG A 1047 23.82 -11.29 -22.32
N PRO A 1048 22.64 -10.66 -22.25
CA PRO A 1048 21.41 -11.29 -22.71
C PRO A 1048 21.53 -11.76 -24.16
N ARG A 1049 20.80 -12.83 -24.50
CA ARG A 1049 20.78 -13.35 -25.88
C ARG A 1049 20.33 -12.26 -26.86
N GLY A 1050 21.14 -12.01 -27.88
CA GLY A 1050 20.90 -10.96 -28.88
C GLY A 1050 21.71 -9.67 -28.66
N VAL A 1051 22.25 -9.44 -27.47
CA VAL A 1051 23.12 -8.29 -27.17
C VAL A 1051 24.56 -8.62 -27.57
N ARG A 1052 25.07 -8.03 -28.66
CA ARG A 1052 26.45 -8.28 -29.16
C ARG A 1052 27.45 -7.25 -28.67
N ARG A 1053 27.02 -6.02 -28.48
CA ARG A 1053 27.80 -4.87 -28.02
C ARG A 1053 27.02 -4.13 -26.95
N PHE A 1054 27.70 -3.27 -26.18
CA PHE A 1054 26.99 -2.44 -25.20
C PHE A 1054 26.00 -1.45 -25.83
N ILE A 1055 26.17 -1.10 -27.11
CA ILE A 1055 25.17 -0.28 -27.82
C ILE A 1055 23.85 -1.02 -28.06
N ASP A 1056 23.88 -2.35 -28.01
CA ASP A 1056 22.69 -3.20 -28.16
C ASP A 1056 22.09 -3.55 -26.77
N GLU A 1057 22.72 -3.12 -25.67
CA GLU A 1057 22.25 -3.36 -24.31
C GLU A 1057 21.11 -2.39 -23.98
N ILE A 1058 20.02 -2.93 -23.44
CA ILE A 1058 18.81 -2.15 -23.12
C ILE A 1058 18.59 -1.97 -21.62
N ASP A 1059 19.34 -2.72 -20.80
CA ASP A 1059 19.27 -2.62 -19.34
C ASP A 1059 20.10 -1.43 -18.84
N PRO A 1060 19.47 -0.36 -18.30
CA PRO A 1060 20.18 0.82 -17.82
C PRO A 1060 21.10 0.53 -16.62
N GLU A 1061 20.87 -0.52 -15.82
CA GLU A 1061 21.76 -0.86 -14.71
C GLU A 1061 23.09 -1.42 -15.22
N ARG A 1062 23.04 -2.29 -16.24
CA ARG A 1062 24.22 -2.86 -16.90
C ARG A 1062 24.99 -1.79 -17.67
N LEU A 1063 24.28 -0.86 -18.33
CA LEU A 1063 24.89 0.30 -18.98
C LEU A 1063 25.57 1.23 -17.99
N LEU A 1064 24.92 1.54 -16.87
CA LEU A 1064 25.50 2.34 -15.79
C LEU A 1064 26.77 1.70 -15.25
N ALA A 1065 26.73 0.39 -14.94
CA ALA A 1065 27.88 -0.33 -14.44
C ALA A 1065 29.05 -0.36 -15.46
N ALA A 1066 28.76 -0.60 -16.74
CA ALA A 1066 29.76 -0.56 -17.80
C ALA A 1066 30.37 0.84 -17.96
N ALA A 1067 29.55 1.89 -17.89
CA ALA A 1067 30.01 3.28 -17.97
C ALA A 1067 30.94 3.64 -16.81
N LEU A 1068 30.54 3.30 -15.58
CA LEU A 1068 31.36 3.51 -14.37
C LEU A 1068 32.68 2.72 -14.41
N ALA A 1069 32.67 1.49 -14.93
CA ALA A 1069 33.91 0.72 -15.10
C ALA A 1069 34.85 1.36 -16.12
N HIS A 1070 34.31 1.84 -17.26
CA HIS A 1070 35.11 2.57 -18.24
C HIS A 1070 35.69 3.87 -17.66
N GLU A 1071 34.91 4.58 -16.85
CA GLU A 1071 35.36 5.78 -16.15
C GLU A 1071 36.52 5.48 -15.18
N ARG A 1072 36.39 4.44 -14.35
CA ARG A 1072 37.45 3.99 -13.42
C ARG A 1072 38.73 3.53 -14.13
N LEU A 1073 38.62 3.06 -15.37
CA LEU A 1073 39.75 2.69 -16.24
C LEU A 1073 40.33 3.88 -17.01
N ASN A 1074 39.92 5.12 -16.71
CA ASN A 1074 40.31 6.33 -17.43
C ASN A 1074 40.00 6.27 -18.93
N ARG A 1075 38.82 5.75 -19.29
CA ARG A 1075 38.28 5.67 -20.66
C ARG A 1075 37.03 6.55 -20.82
N PRO A 1076 37.16 7.88 -20.68
CA PRO A 1076 36.03 8.79 -20.53
C PRO A 1076 35.11 8.84 -21.75
N GLN A 1077 35.65 8.74 -22.97
CA GLN A 1077 34.85 8.76 -24.19
C GLN A 1077 33.87 7.57 -24.25
N GLN A 1078 34.34 6.38 -23.89
CA GLN A 1078 33.52 5.18 -23.81
C GLN A 1078 32.50 5.29 -22.68
N ALA A 1079 32.90 5.81 -21.52
CA ALA A 1079 31.99 6.03 -20.39
C ALA A 1079 30.84 6.98 -20.76
N VAL A 1080 31.15 8.13 -21.37
CA VAL A 1080 30.16 9.12 -21.83
C VAL A 1080 29.18 8.52 -22.85
N ALA A 1081 29.67 7.72 -23.80
CA ALA A 1081 28.81 7.05 -24.78
C ALA A 1081 27.80 6.10 -24.08
N LEU A 1082 28.26 5.35 -23.08
CA LEU A 1082 27.42 4.43 -22.33
C LEU A 1082 26.45 5.12 -21.38
N PHE A 1083 26.86 6.19 -20.69
CA PHE A 1083 25.92 6.97 -19.89
C PHE A 1083 24.83 7.59 -20.76
N ARG A 1084 25.13 8.06 -21.99
CA ARG A 1084 24.11 8.59 -22.92
C ARG A 1084 23.08 7.53 -23.29
N LEU A 1085 23.54 6.32 -23.53
CA LEU A 1085 22.67 5.19 -23.83
C LEU A 1085 21.83 4.79 -22.61
N GLY A 1086 22.43 4.74 -21.42
CA GLY A 1086 21.73 4.42 -20.18
C GLY A 1086 20.67 5.47 -19.82
N ALA A 1087 20.95 6.75 -20.07
CA ALA A 1087 20.00 7.85 -19.85
C ALA A 1087 18.82 7.84 -20.84
N SER A 1088 19.00 7.27 -22.03
CA SER A 1088 17.96 7.19 -23.08
C SER A 1088 17.17 5.88 -23.07
N ALA A 1089 17.54 4.91 -22.24
CA ALA A 1089 16.85 3.63 -22.12
C ALA A 1089 15.38 3.82 -21.71
N ARG A 1090 14.48 3.22 -22.49
CA ARG A 1090 13.03 3.26 -22.27
C ARG A 1090 12.60 2.11 -21.36
N THR A 1091 12.82 2.23 -20.06
CA THR A 1091 12.35 1.24 -19.08
C THR A 1091 11.32 1.85 -18.12
N ALA A 1092 10.34 1.03 -17.73
CA ALA A 1092 9.41 1.31 -16.63
C ALA A 1092 9.81 0.50 -15.40
N GLY A 1093 9.51 1.00 -14.19
CA GLY A 1093 9.70 0.26 -12.94
C GLY A 1093 11.05 0.48 -12.25
N HIS A 1094 11.55 -0.55 -11.54
CA HIS A 1094 12.66 -0.48 -10.58
C HIS A 1094 14.02 0.01 -11.15
N THR A 1095 14.20 0.01 -12.47
CA THR A 1095 15.45 0.44 -13.12
C THR A 1095 15.51 1.94 -13.46
N ALA A 1096 14.45 2.71 -13.17
CA ALA A 1096 14.41 4.16 -13.40
C ALA A 1096 15.56 4.90 -12.70
N TYR A 1097 15.95 4.46 -11.50
CA TYR A 1097 17.08 5.03 -10.76
C TYR A 1097 18.40 4.98 -11.55
N ALA A 1098 18.70 3.88 -12.26
CA ALA A 1098 19.96 3.76 -12.99
C ALA A 1098 20.00 4.62 -14.26
N ARG A 1099 18.85 4.82 -14.91
CA ARG A 1099 18.71 5.78 -16.01
C ARG A 1099 18.96 7.21 -15.50
N ASP A 1100 18.35 7.56 -14.37
CA ASP A 1100 18.49 8.89 -13.78
C ASP A 1100 19.93 9.12 -13.27
N ALA A 1101 20.59 8.10 -12.73
CA ALA A 1101 22.01 8.13 -12.35
C ALA A 1101 22.94 8.31 -13.58
N CYS A 1102 22.65 7.66 -14.70
CA CYS A 1102 23.36 7.90 -15.97
C CYS A 1102 23.20 9.35 -16.44
N ALA A 1103 21.98 9.89 -16.37
CA ALA A 1103 21.70 11.27 -16.76
C ALA A 1103 22.42 12.28 -15.86
N ALA A 1104 22.40 12.05 -14.54
CA ALA A 1104 23.12 12.89 -13.57
C ALA A 1104 24.63 12.89 -13.85
N ARG A 1105 25.24 11.72 -14.05
CA ARG A 1105 26.69 11.62 -14.31
C ARG A 1105 27.10 12.28 -15.63
N LEU A 1106 26.26 12.26 -16.66
CA LEU A 1106 26.51 13.00 -17.90
C LEU A 1106 26.54 14.51 -17.71
N LEU A 1107 25.65 15.03 -16.86
CA LEU A 1107 25.63 16.46 -16.56
C LEU A 1107 26.92 16.87 -15.83
N GLU A 1108 27.39 16.04 -14.90
CA GLU A 1108 28.67 16.25 -14.20
C GLU A 1108 29.86 16.25 -15.16
N LEU A 1109 29.96 15.25 -16.05
CA LEU A 1109 31.05 15.15 -17.03
C LEU A 1109 31.05 16.34 -18.01
N ARG A 1110 29.87 16.78 -18.48
CA ARG A 1110 29.74 17.97 -19.33
C ARG A 1110 30.12 19.26 -18.62
N ALA A 1111 29.85 19.37 -17.32
CA ALA A 1111 30.28 20.50 -16.51
C ALA A 1111 31.81 20.52 -16.34
N GLY A 1112 32.44 19.35 -16.23
CA GLY A 1112 33.90 19.20 -16.19
C GLY A 1112 34.61 19.62 -17.48
N ASP A 1113 34.11 19.19 -18.64
CA ASP A 1113 34.72 19.54 -19.95
C ASP A 1113 34.69 21.06 -20.20
N ARG A 1114 33.57 21.72 -19.87
CA ARG A 1114 33.45 23.19 -19.99
C ARG A 1114 34.40 23.96 -19.06
N ALA A 1115 34.80 23.36 -17.94
CA ALA A 1115 35.76 23.95 -17.02
C ALA A 1115 37.22 23.77 -17.49
N GLY A 1116 37.50 22.70 -18.26
CA GLY A 1116 38.83 22.44 -18.83
C GLY A 1116 39.18 23.33 -20.02
N ASP A 1117 38.22 23.60 -20.91
CA ASP A 1117 38.43 24.44 -22.10
C ASP A 1117 38.62 25.94 -21.76
N GLY A 1118 38.23 26.38 -20.56
CA GLY A 1118 38.40 27.76 -20.08
C GLY A 1118 39.73 28.06 -19.38
N ALA A 1119 40.61 27.07 -19.18
CA ALA A 1119 41.86 27.22 -18.42
C ALA A 1119 43.14 27.19 -19.30
N GLY A 1120 43.00 27.15 -20.62
CA GLY A 1120 44.10 27.17 -21.60
C GLY A 1120 44.17 28.41 -22.49
N GLY A 1121 43.50 29.50 -22.12
CA GLY A 1121 43.53 30.80 -22.80
C GLY A 1121 44.34 31.84 -22.04
#